data_AF-Q8TAP6-F1
#
_entry.id   AF-Q8TAP6-F1
#
_cell.length_a   1.000
_cell.length_b   1.000
_cell.length_c   1.000
_cell.angle_alpha   90.00
_cell.angle_beta   90.00
_cell.angle_gamma   90.00
#
_symmetry.space_group_name_H-M   'P 1'
#
loop_
_entity.id
_entity.type
_entity.pdbx_description
1 polymer ?
#
loop_
_entity_poly.entity_id
_entity_poly.type
_entity_poly.pdbx_seq_one_letter_code
_entity_poly.pdbx_strand_id
1 'polypeptide(L)'
;MSLPPEKASELKQLIHQQLSKMDVHGRIREILAETIREELAPDQQHLSTEDLIKALRRRGIIDDVMKELNFVTDSVEQELPSSPKQPICFDRQSTLKKTNIDPTRRYLYLQVLGGKAFLEHLQEPEPLPGQVCSTFTLCLHYRNQRFRSKPVPCACEPDFHDGFLLEVHRESLGDGTRMADSTTMLSISDPIHMVLIKTDIFGETTLVASYFLEWRSVLGSENGVTSLTVELMGVGTESKVSVGILNIKLEMYPPLNQTLSQEVVNTQLALERQKTAEKERLFLVYAKQWWREYLQIRPSHNSRLVKIFAQDENGINRPVCSYVKPLRAGRLLDTPRQAARFVNVLGYERAPVIGGGGKQEQWCTLLAFLCRNKGDCEDHANLLCSLLLGYGLEAFVCVGTKAKGVPHAWVMTCGTDGAITFWESLTGHRYIHKPTNPDEPPVAEQPKPLYPYRTIGCVFNHQMFLGNCQPSDAVETCVFDLNDESKWKPMSEEAIKSVCAPGATTSLPPFPPLCASTIDASVTSNEIEMQLRLLVSEHRKDLGLTTVWEDQLSYLLSPALASYEFERTTSISAGNEEFQDAIRRAVPDGHTFKGFPIHFVYRNARRAFATCLRSPFCEEIICCRGDQVRLAVRVRVFTYPESACAVWIMFACKYRSVL
;
A
#
# COMPACT_ATOMS: atom_id res chain seq x y z
N MET A 1 20.62 -19.74 31.18
CA MET A 1 20.64 -20.34 32.53
C MET A 1 20.75 -21.84 32.38
N SER A 2 21.74 -22.48 33.03
CA SER A 2 21.99 -23.93 32.96
C SER A 2 21.05 -24.70 33.90
N LEU A 3 20.48 -25.83 33.43
CA LEU A 3 19.62 -26.70 34.24
C LEU A 3 20.31 -27.18 35.54
N PRO A 4 19.60 -27.30 36.67
CA PRO A 4 20.14 -27.87 37.91
C PRO A 4 20.69 -29.29 37.68
N PRO A 5 21.81 -29.67 38.34
CA PRO A 5 22.49 -30.95 38.10
C PRO A 5 21.60 -32.17 38.37
N GLU A 6 20.66 -32.07 39.31
CA GLU A 6 19.70 -33.14 39.62
C GLU A 6 18.73 -33.38 38.45
N LYS A 7 18.14 -32.32 37.89
CA LYS A 7 17.28 -32.43 36.69
C LYS A 7 18.05 -32.92 35.47
N ALA A 8 19.33 -32.57 35.34
CA ALA A 8 20.17 -33.07 34.26
C ALA A 8 20.44 -34.59 34.38
N SER A 9 20.58 -35.11 35.61
CA SER A 9 20.72 -36.54 35.86
C SER A 9 19.42 -37.31 35.57
N GLU A 10 18.29 -36.76 36.00
CA GLU A 10 16.96 -37.32 35.77
C GLU A 10 16.61 -37.36 34.27
N LEU A 11 16.90 -36.28 33.55
CA LEU A 11 16.83 -36.22 32.08
C LEU A 11 17.71 -37.27 31.41
N LYS A 12 18.96 -37.47 31.87
CA LYS A 12 19.85 -38.50 31.33
C LYS A 12 19.30 -39.91 31.53
N GLN A 13 18.72 -40.21 32.70
CA GLN A 13 18.10 -41.52 32.95
C GLN A 13 16.87 -41.75 32.08
N LEU A 14 16.02 -40.74 31.91
CA LEU A 14 14.80 -40.83 31.11
C LEU A 14 15.11 -41.01 29.63
N ILE A 15 16.12 -40.28 29.12
CA ILE A 15 16.66 -40.45 27.76
C ILE A 15 17.26 -41.86 27.61
N HIS A 16 18.04 -42.34 28.58
CA HIS A 16 18.66 -43.67 28.49
C HIS A 16 17.61 -44.80 28.50
N GLN A 17 16.57 -44.70 29.33
CA GLN A 17 15.47 -45.66 29.33
C GLN A 17 14.68 -45.65 28.02
N GLN A 18 14.39 -44.47 27.45
CA GLN A 18 13.67 -44.37 26.18
C GLN A 18 14.51 -44.92 25.01
N LEU A 19 15.81 -44.60 24.96
CA LEU A 19 16.76 -45.15 23.97
C LEU A 19 16.94 -46.67 24.06
N SER A 20 16.67 -47.27 25.23
CA SER A 20 16.69 -48.73 25.40
C SER A 20 15.37 -49.43 25.03
N LYS A 21 14.22 -48.72 25.15
CA LYS A 21 12.89 -49.25 24.81
C LYS A 21 12.64 -49.27 23.31
N MET A 22 13.08 -48.24 22.62
CA MET A 22 13.17 -48.24 21.17
C MET A 22 14.45 -49.01 20.81
N ASP A 23 14.45 -49.94 19.86
CA ASP A 23 15.66 -50.64 19.40
C ASP A 23 16.60 -49.69 18.60
N VAL A 24 16.87 -48.51 19.17
CA VAL A 24 17.69 -47.45 18.59
C VAL A 24 19.14 -47.92 18.52
N HIS A 25 19.58 -48.74 19.47
CA HIS A 25 20.89 -49.39 19.38
C HIS A 25 20.97 -50.43 18.25
N GLY A 26 19.87 -51.13 17.93
CA GLY A 26 19.78 -51.98 16.74
C GLY A 26 19.83 -51.16 15.46
N ARG A 27 18.99 -50.12 15.35
CA ARG A 27 18.95 -49.20 14.20
C ARG A 27 20.29 -48.48 13.96
N ILE A 28 20.96 -48.01 15.02
CA ILE A 28 22.30 -47.40 14.92
C ILE A 28 23.32 -48.43 14.44
N ARG A 29 23.26 -49.69 14.91
CA ARG A 29 24.14 -50.76 14.43
C ARG A 29 23.90 -51.12 12.96
N GLU A 30 22.65 -51.15 12.53
CA GLU A 30 22.27 -51.41 11.14
C GLU A 30 22.80 -50.30 10.22
N ILE A 31 22.71 -49.04 10.66
CA ILE A 31 23.25 -47.89 9.92
C ILE A 31 24.77 -47.88 9.92
N LEU A 32 25.42 -48.22 11.02
CA LEU A 32 26.87 -48.40 11.06
C LEU A 32 27.29 -49.49 10.06
N ALA A 33 26.58 -50.61 10.00
CA ALA A 33 26.87 -51.70 9.09
C ALA A 33 26.65 -51.32 7.61
N GLU A 34 25.61 -50.54 7.30
CA GLU A 34 25.36 -50.04 5.94
C GLU A 34 26.34 -48.94 5.53
N THR A 35 26.62 -47.97 6.42
CA THR A 35 27.59 -46.89 6.14
C THR A 35 29.01 -47.44 5.97
N ILE A 36 29.36 -48.52 6.69
CA ILE A 36 30.62 -49.25 6.48
C ILE A 36 30.61 -50.04 5.15
N ARG A 37 29.45 -50.48 4.66
CA ARG A 37 29.32 -51.21 3.38
C ARG A 37 29.31 -50.31 2.16
N GLU A 38 28.79 -49.09 2.27
CA GLU A 38 28.60 -48.18 1.13
C GLU A 38 29.81 -47.25 0.89
N GLU A 39 30.70 -47.03 1.87
CA GLU A 39 31.80 -46.05 1.74
C GLU A 39 33.23 -46.54 2.06
N LEU A 40 33.48 -47.84 2.25
CA LEU A 40 34.86 -48.33 2.47
C LEU A 40 35.54 -48.85 1.19
N ALA A 41 36.28 -47.93 0.54
CA ALA A 41 37.53 -48.31 -0.12
C ALA A 41 38.57 -48.70 0.96
N PRO A 42 39.53 -49.61 0.69
CA PRO A 42 40.34 -50.28 1.73
C PRO A 42 41.20 -49.40 2.66
N ASP A 43 41.31 -48.09 2.44
CA ASP A 43 42.36 -47.24 3.05
C ASP A 43 41.86 -46.08 3.94
N GLN A 44 40.59 -46.07 4.39
CA GLN A 44 40.11 -45.05 5.35
C GLN A 44 39.38 -45.65 6.56
N GLN A 45 40.15 -46.19 7.50
CA GLN A 45 39.66 -46.59 8.81
C GLN A 45 39.60 -45.37 9.77
N HIS A 46 38.61 -44.47 9.68
CA HIS A 46 38.16 -43.62 10.81
C HIS A 46 36.89 -42.83 10.41
N LEU A 47 35.70 -43.39 10.66
CA LEU A 47 34.45 -42.62 10.63
C LEU A 47 34.36 -41.71 11.87
N SER A 48 34.13 -40.41 11.67
CA SER A 48 34.01 -39.45 12.77
C SER A 48 32.61 -39.48 13.40
N THR A 49 32.49 -39.11 14.68
CA THR A 49 31.20 -39.01 15.38
C THR A 49 30.26 -38.02 14.70
N GLU A 50 30.78 -36.95 14.08
CA GLU A 50 29.98 -35.97 13.34
C GLU A 50 29.35 -36.57 12.08
N ASP A 51 30.09 -37.40 11.34
CA ASP A 51 29.58 -38.07 10.15
C ASP A 51 28.43 -39.02 10.50
N LEU A 52 28.55 -39.72 11.63
CA LEU A 52 27.50 -40.59 12.14
C LEU A 52 26.22 -39.81 12.50
N ILE A 53 26.38 -38.69 13.21
CA ILE A 53 25.24 -37.83 13.59
C ILE A 53 24.57 -37.27 12.33
N LYS A 54 25.34 -36.89 11.31
CA LYS A 54 24.81 -36.40 10.05
C LYS A 54 24.05 -37.49 9.28
N ALA A 55 24.55 -38.72 9.27
CA ALA A 55 23.87 -39.87 8.67
C ALA A 55 22.53 -40.18 9.39
N LEU A 56 22.55 -40.17 10.73
CA LEU A 56 21.35 -40.38 11.56
C LEU A 56 20.31 -39.28 11.37
N ARG A 57 20.75 -38.01 11.22
CA ARG A 57 19.85 -36.88 10.93
C ARG A 57 19.26 -36.96 9.52
N ARG A 58 20.07 -37.32 8.51
CA ARG A 58 19.59 -37.52 7.12
C ARG A 58 18.51 -38.60 7.01
N ARG A 59 18.60 -39.66 7.82
CA ARG A 59 17.61 -40.75 7.86
C ARG A 59 16.42 -40.47 8.79
N GLY A 60 16.31 -39.27 9.38
CA GLY A 60 15.18 -38.87 10.21
C GLY A 60 15.13 -39.51 11.60
N ILE A 61 16.14 -40.29 11.99
CA ILE A 61 16.10 -41.08 13.24
C ILE A 61 16.26 -40.19 14.47
N ILE A 62 17.05 -39.11 14.35
CA ILE A 62 17.14 -38.11 15.42
C ILE A 62 15.80 -37.41 15.61
N ASP A 63 15.10 -37.10 14.51
CA ASP A 63 13.79 -36.44 14.57
C ASP A 63 12.70 -37.37 15.11
N ASP A 64 12.76 -38.67 14.79
CA ASP A 64 11.88 -39.70 15.36
C ASP A 64 12.09 -39.85 16.88
N VAL A 65 13.35 -39.91 17.33
CA VAL A 65 13.69 -39.94 18.77
C VAL A 65 13.23 -38.66 19.48
N MET A 66 13.39 -37.50 18.84
CA MET A 66 12.99 -36.21 19.42
C MET A 66 11.46 -36.02 19.46
N LYS A 67 10.72 -36.59 18.50
CA LYS A 67 9.24 -36.55 18.48
C LYS A 67 8.59 -37.40 19.57
N GLU A 68 9.23 -38.48 20.00
CA GLU A 68 8.69 -39.37 21.04
C GLU A 68 9.11 -38.98 22.47
N LEU A 69 10.09 -38.08 22.63
CA LEU A 69 10.46 -37.48 23.91
C LEU A 69 9.44 -36.41 24.36
N ASN A 70 8.22 -36.85 24.67
CA ASN A 70 7.21 -36.00 25.30
C ASN A 70 7.46 -35.91 26.82
N PHE A 71 7.87 -34.74 27.29
CA PHE A 71 8.08 -34.44 28.70
C PHE A 71 6.74 -34.26 29.42
N VAL A 72 6.27 -35.32 30.09
CA VAL A 72 5.12 -35.26 31.01
C VAL A 72 5.55 -34.50 32.27
N THR A 73 4.90 -33.38 32.56
CA THR A 73 4.99 -32.69 33.86
C THR A 73 3.66 -32.85 34.57
N ASP A 74 3.64 -33.68 35.62
CA ASP A 74 2.49 -33.85 36.51
C ASP A 74 2.42 -32.71 37.55
N SER A 75 1.41 -31.86 37.37
CA SER A 75 0.39 -31.37 38.34
C SER A 75 0.78 -30.92 39.76
N VAL A 76 0.47 -29.65 40.10
CA VAL A 76 -0.22 -29.25 41.35
C VAL A 76 -1.20 -28.11 41.08
N GLU A 77 -2.39 -28.25 41.67
CA GLU A 77 -3.64 -27.48 41.53
C GLU A 77 -3.58 -26.04 42.05
N GLN A 78 -4.22 -25.09 41.35
CA GLN A 78 -5.06 -24.04 41.94
C GLN A 78 -5.92 -23.36 40.86
N GLU A 79 -7.20 -23.16 41.20
CA GLU A 79 -8.35 -22.85 40.35
C GLU A 79 -8.37 -21.40 39.81
N LEU A 80 -8.74 -21.21 38.54
CA LEU A 80 -9.67 -20.17 38.01
C LEU A 80 -9.85 -20.34 36.47
N PRO A 81 -11.03 -20.06 35.87
CA PRO A 81 -11.51 -20.82 34.72
C PRO A 81 -11.31 -20.17 33.34
N SER A 82 -11.26 -21.06 32.33
CA SER A 82 -11.64 -20.90 30.92
C SER A 82 -10.62 -20.32 29.91
N SER A 83 -9.83 -21.21 29.30
CA SER A 83 -9.79 -21.39 27.83
C SER A 83 -8.88 -22.56 27.44
N PRO A 84 -9.36 -23.60 26.74
CA PRO A 84 -8.51 -24.68 26.22
C PRO A 84 -8.08 -24.36 24.78
N LYS A 85 -6.79 -24.54 24.47
CA LYS A 85 -6.33 -25.02 23.16
C LYS A 85 -4.86 -25.46 23.20
N GLN A 86 -4.70 -26.78 23.08
CA GLN A 86 -3.49 -27.53 22.77
C GLN A 86 -2.88 -27.13 21.41
N PRO A 87 -1.61 -27.45 21.13
CA PRO A 87 -0.98 -27.14 19.85
C PRO A 87 -1.59 -28.02 18.75
N ILE A 88 -2.21 -27.37 17.77
CA ILE A 88 -2.88 -28.04 16.65
C ILE A 88 -1.80 -28.49 15.66
N CYS A 89 -1.66 -29.81 15.53
CA CYS A 89 -1.12 -30.48 14.35
C CYS A 89 -1.85 -29.93 13.11
N PHE A 90 -1.08 -29.43 12.12
CA PHE A 90 -1.59 -28.81 10.90
C PHE A 90 -2.33 -29.85 10.04
N ASP A 91 -3.62 -30.03 10.30
CA ASP A 91 -4.48 -30.85 9.46
C ASP A 91 -5.15 -29.98 8.39
N ARG A 92 -4.84 -30.30 7.13
CA ARG A 92 -5.24 -29.67 5.85
C ARG A 92 -6.75 -29.46 5.73
N GLN A 93 -7.55 -30.21 6.50
CA GLN A 93 -9.00 -30.08 6.53
C GLN A 93 -9.53 -28.96 7.45
N SER A 94 -8.75 -28.48 8.42
CA SER A 94 -9.29 -27.62 9.50
C SER A 94 -9.47 -26.14 9.12
N THR A 95 -8.68 -25.61 8.18
CA THR A 95 -8.79 -24.22 7.69
C THR A 95 -9.84 -24.09 6.58
N LEU A 96 -9.92 -25.07 5.68
CA LEU A 96 -10.93 -25.11 4.61
C LEU A 96 -12.33 -25.47 5.14
N LYS A 97 -12.47 -26.33 6.16
CA LYS A 97 -13.80 -26.64 6.75
C LYS A 97 -14.41 -25.48 7.54
N LYS A 98 -13.61 -24.51 7.99
CA LYS A 98 -14.11 -23.33 8.74
C LYS A 98 -14.57 -22.20 7.83
N THR A 99 -14.16 -22.23 6.57
CA THR A 99 -14.56 -21.23 5.58
C THR A 99 -15.73 -21.80 4.79
N ASN A 100 -16.86 -21.08 4.76
CA ASN A 100 -18.01 -21.46 3.92
C ASN A 100 -17.64 -21.24 2.44
N ILE A 101 -16.84 -22.15 1.88
CA ILE A 101 -16.42 -22.12 0.48
C ILE A 101 -17.56 -22.69 -0.35
N ASP A 102 -18.01 -21.94 -1.36
CA ASP A 102 -19.06 -22.38 -2.26
C ASP A 102 -18.51 -23.43 -3.24
N PRO A 103 -18.89 -24.71 -3.13
CA PRO A 103 -18.34 -25.77 -3.97
C PRO A 103 -18.76 -25.65 -5.45
N THR A 104 -19.70 -24.76 -5.77
CA THR A 104 -20.14 -24.49 -7.15
C THR A 104 -19.20 -23.52 -7.88
N ARG A 105 -18.22 -22.95 -7.18
CA ARG A 105 -17.28 -21.97 -7.72
C ARG A 105 -15.86 -22.54 -7.80
N ARG A 106 -15.06 -21.93 -8.66
CA ARG A 106 -13.65 -22.28 -8.82
C ARG A 106 -12.78 -21.27 -8.07
N TYR A 107 -11.78 -21.78 -7.38
CA TYR A 107 -10.83 -21.01 -6.61
C TYR A 107 -9.41 -21.46 -6.92
N LEU A 108 -8.50 -20.52 -6.81
CA LEU A 108 -7.07 -20.72 -6.75
C LEU A 108 -6.64 -20.45 -5.31
N TYR A 109 -6.09 -21.46 -4.64
CA TYR A 109 -5.53 -21.32 -3.30
C TYR A 109 -4.03 -21.02 -3.41
N LEU A 110 -3.65 -19.78 -3.10
CA LEU A 110 -2.27 -19.30 -3.07
C LEU A 110 -1.76 -19.35 -1.64
N GLN A 111 -0.75 -20.18 -1.38
CA GLN A 111 -0.10 -20.31 -0.09
C GLN A 111 1.31 -19.75 -0.18
N VAL A 112 1.64 -18.83 0.72
CA VAL A 112 3.02 -18.38 0.93
C VAL A 112 3.62 -19.27 2.02
N LEU A 113 4.66 -20.02 1.66
CA LEU A 113 5.26 -21.03 2.53
C LEU A 113 6.43 -20.49 3.37
N GLY A 114 6.97 -19.34 2.99
CA GLY A 114 8.06 -18.65 3.68
C GLY A 114 8.85 -17.76 2.73
N GLY A 115 9.58 -16.80 3.30
CA GLY A 115 10.54 -15.98 2.57
C GLY A 115 11.98 -16.35 2.88
N LYS A 116 12.88 -16.11 1.92
CA LYS A 116 14.32 -16.35 2.07
C LYS A 116 15.14 -15.25 1.39
N ALA A 117 16.40 -15.12 1.79
CA ALA A 117 17.39 -14.24 1.17
C ALA A 117 17.01 -12.75 1.16
N PHE A 118 16.33 -12.27 2.21
CA PHE A 118 16.11 -10.83 2.44
C PHE A 118 17.36 -10.18 3.07
N LEU A 119 18.43 -10.10 2.27
CA LEU A 119 19.79 -9.83 2.76
C LEU A 119 19.96 -8.47 3.45
N GLU A 120 19.12 -7.48 3.13
CA GLU A 120 19.12 -6.18 3.82
C GLU A 120 18.71 -6.27 5.31
N HIS A 121 18.13 -7.40 5.71
CA HIS A 121 17.62 -7.64 7.06
C HIS A 121 18.42 -8.70 7.82
N LEU A 122 19.69 -8.92 7.44
CA LEU A 122 20.62 -9.80 8.16
C LEU A 122 20.90 -9.36 9.60
N GLN A 123 20.80 -8.06 9.88
CA GLN A 123 21.12 -7.47 11.19
C GLN A 123 19.89 -7.09 12.01
N GLU A 124 18.68 -7.35 11.52
CA GLU A 124 17.47 -7.09 12.31
C GLU A 124 17.47 -8.00 13.55
N PRO A 125 17.29 -7.44 14.76
CA PRO A 125 17.29 -8.24 15.98
C PRO A 125 16.11 -9.21 15.99
N GLU A 126 16.30 -10.38 16.61
CA GLU A 126 15.19 -11.32 16.80
C GLU A 126 14.03 -10.63 17.53
N PRO A 127 12.79 -10.78 17.05
CA PRO A 127 11.63 -10.12 17.63
C PRO A 127 11.37 -10.64 19.04
N LEU A 128 11.59 -9.80 20.05
CA LEU A 128 11.24 -10.10 21.44
C LEU A 128 9.74 -9.83 21.69
N PRO A 129 9.06 -10.66 22.50
CA PRO A 129 7.65 -10.44 22.84
C PRO A 129 7.43 -9.04 23.43
N GLY A 130 6.50 -8.28 22.83
CA GLY A 130 6.15 -6.92 23.27
C GLY A 130 7.05 -5.80 22.74
N GLN A 131 8.15 -6.11 22.06
CA GLN A 131 8.99 -5.11 21.41
C GLN A 131 8.44 -4.78 20.01
N VAL A 132 8.27 -3.49 19.73
CA VAL A 132 7.89 -3.03 18.39
C VAL A 132 9.07 -3.23 17.45
N CYS A 133 8.84 -3.96 16.35
CA CYS A 133 9.82 -4.20 15.30
C CYS A 133 9.25 -3.82 13.93
N SER A 134 10.13 -3.67 12.94
CA SER A 134 9.72 -3.51 11.56
C SER A 134 9.05 -4.78 11.07
N THR A 135 8.00 -4.66 10.24
CA THR A 135 7.26 -5.80 9.72
C THR A 135 7.08 -5.72 8.21
N PHE A 136 7.06 -6.87 7.56
CA PHE A 136 6.60 -7.06 6.20
C PHE A 136 5.12 -7.40 6.17
N THR A 137 4.41 -6.90 5.16
CA THR A 137 3.03 -7.26 4.85
C THR A 137 2.89 -7.46 3.35
N LEU A 138 2.43 -8.63 2.95
CA LEU A 138 2.16 -8.97 1.56
C LEU A 138 0.70 -8.60 1.23
N CYS A 139 0.52 -7.73 0.24
CA CYS A 139 -0.78 -7.35 -0.28
C CYS A 139 -0.98 -8.00 -1.65
N LEU A 140 -2.15 -8.59 -1.89
CA LEU A 140 -2.48 -9.27 -3.15
C LEU A 140 -3.72 -8.65 -3.77
N HIS A 141 -3.73 -8.62 -5.09
CA HIS A 141 -4.86 -8.19 -5.89
C HIS A 141 -5.03 -9.13 -7.08
N TYR A 142 -6.26 -9.60 -7.27
CA TYR A 142 -6.65 -10.38 -8.42
C TYR A 142 -8.08 -10.03 -8.80
N ARG A 143 -8.27 -9.40 -9.96
CA ARG A 143 -9.58 -8.94 -10.46
C ARG A 143 -10.27 -8.08 -9.39
N ASN A 144 -11.49 -8.39 -8.96
CA ASN A 144 -12.18 -7.58 -7.94
C ASN A 144 -11.87 -7.99 -6.48
N GLN A 145 -10.80 -8.76 -6.25
CA GLN A 145 -10.46 -9.30 -4.93
C GLN A 145 -9.13 -8.74 -4.42
N ARG A 146 -9.10 -8.36 -3.14
CA ARG A 146 -7.89 -7.91 -2.45
C ARG A 146 -7.70 -8.65 -1.15
N PHE A 147 -6.44 -8.96 -0.86
CA PHE A 147 -6.03 -9.67 0.32
C PHE A 147 -4.79 -9.04 0.94
N ARG A 148 -4.59 -9.30 2.23
CA ARG A 148 -3.44 -8.85 2.99
C ARG A 148 -3.00 -9.95 3.95
N SER A 149 -1.71 -10.24 3.99
CA SER A 149 -1.11 -11.15 4.97
C SER A 149 -1.18 -10.55 6.37
N LYS A 150 -0.93 -11.36 7.38
CA LYS A 150 -0.55 -10.83 8.69
C LYS A 150 0.80 -10.10 8.56
N PRO A 151 1.06 -9.07 9.40
CA PRO A 151 2.39 -8.51 9.52
C PRO A 151 3.35 -9.57 10.06
N VAL A 152 4.46 -9.78 9.35
CA VAL A 152 5.54 -10.70 9.74
C VAL A 152 6.77 -9.86 10.07
N PRO A 153 7.49 -10.10 11.19
CA PRO A 153 8.72 -9.37 11.49
C PRO A 153 9.72 -9.40 10.32
N CYS A 154 10.37 -8.28 10.04
CA CYS A 154 11.43 -8.22 9.05
C CYS A 154 12.62 -9.08 9.50
N ALA A 155 13.04 -10.01 8.65
CA ALA A 155 14.18 -10.90 8.87
C ALA A 155 14.74 -11.33 7.51
N CYS A 156 15.94 -11.91 7.50
CA CYS A 156 16.53 -12.51 6.29
C CYS A 156 15.68 -13.69 5.75
N GLU A 157 15.03 -14.44 6.65
CA GLU A 157 14.08 -15.51 6.35
C GLU A 157 12.74 -15.22 7.04
N PRO A 158 11.89 -14.33 6.47
CA PRO A 158 10.63 -13.97 7.10
C PRO A 158 9.63 -15.14 7.06
N ASP A 159 9.01 -15.39 8.21
CA ASP A 159 8.14 -16.55 8.47
C ASP A 159 6.71 -16.34 7.96
N PHE A 160 6.54 -16.29 6.64
CA PHE A 160 5.22 -16.22 6.00
C PHE A 160 4.55 -17.60 5.94
N HIS A 161 3.31 -17.68 6.45
CA HIS A 161 2.47 -18.88 6.41
C HIS A 161 1.01 -18.58 6.03
N ASP A 162 0.78 -17.47 5.32
CA ASP A 162 -0.55 -17.05 4.91
C ASP A 162 -1.05 -17.80 3.66
N GLY A 163 -2.34 -18.13 3.67
CA GLY A 163 -3.05 -18.70 2.54
C GLY A 163 -4.19 -17.80 2.08
N PHE A 164 -4.31 -17.60 0.77
CA PHE A 164 -5.31 -16.75 0.13
C PHE A 164 -6.14 -17.58 -0.84
N LEU A 165 -7.46 -17.53 -0.72
CA LEU A 165 -8.37 -18.22 -1.62
C LEU A 165 -8.95 -17.21 -2.62
N LEU A 166 -8.47 -17.26 -3.86
CA LEU A 166 -8.86 -16.34 -4.92
C LEU A 166 -9.93 -16.99 -5.80
N GLU A 167 -11.11 -16.39 -5.90
CA GLU A 167 -12.15 -16.87 -6.80
C GLU A 167 -11.75 -16.63 -8.28
N VAL A 168 -11.87 -17.66 -9.11
CA VAL A 168 -11.56 -17.63 -10.54
C VAL A 168 -12.85 -17.70 -11.33
N HIS A 169 -13.28 -16.55 -11.84
CA HIS A 169 -14.51 -16.43 -12.62
C HIS A 169 -14.32 -15.49 -13.83
N ARG A 170 -15.15 -15.65 -14.86
CA ARG A 170 -15.25 -14.64 -15.94
C ARG A 170 -16.00 -13.41 -15.43
N GLU A 171 -15.63 -12.24 -15.93
CA GLU A 171 -16.26 -10.96 -15.57
C GLU A 171 -17.64 -10.74 -16.22
N SER A 172 -18.09 -11.62 -17.11
CA SER A 172 -19.41 -11.50 -17.73
C SER A 172 -20.51 -11.60 -16.67
N LEU A 173 -21.23 -10.49 -16.48
CA LEU A 173 -22.46 -10.40 -15.70
C LEU A 173 -23.48 -11.40 -16.27
N GLY A 174 -23.49 -12.63 -15.73
CA GLY A 174 -24.39 -13.70 -16.16
C GLY A 174 -23.81 -15.11 -15.96
N ASP A 175 -22.48 -15.28 -16.05
CA ASP A 175 -21.81 -16.59 -15.95
C ASP A 175 -21.39 -16.98 -14.52
N GLY A 176 -21.69 -16.14 -13.52
CA GLY A 176 -21.38 -16.44 -12.11
C GLY A 176 -22.07 -17.71 -11.56
N THR A 177 -22.93 -18.35 -12.36
CA THR A 177 -23.63 -19.60 -12.02
C THR A 177 -22.88 -20.86 -12.46
N ARG A 178 -21.90 -20.77 -13.38
CA ARG A 178 -21.19 -21.94 -13.91
C ARG A 178 -19.72 -21.91 -13.52
N MET A 179 -19.29 -22.95 -12.81
CA MET A 179 -17.89 -23.15 -12.45
C MET A 179 -16.98 -23.08 -13.67
N ALA A 180 -15.93 -22.27 -13.62
CA ALA A 180 -14.96 -22.16 -14.70
C ALA A 180 -14.25 -23.52 -14.94
N ASP A 181 -14.27 -23.97 -16.19
CA ASP A 181 -13.50 -25.12 -16.66
C ASP A 181 -12.05 -24.72 -17.02
N SER A 182 -11.20 -25.70 -17.28
CA SER A 182 -9.77 -25.48 -17.50
C SER A 182 -9.49 -24.58 -18.72
N THR A 183 -10.29 -24.69 -19.78
CA THR A 183 -10.17 -23.85 -20.99
C THR A 183 -10.59 -22.40 -20.71
N THR A 184 -11.70 -22.20 -19.97
CA THR A 184 -12.15 -20.88 -19.54
C THR A 184 -11.10 -20.23 -18.66
N MET A 185 -10.53 -20.97 -17.71
CA MET A 185 -9.45 -20.50 -16.84
C MET A 185 -8.19 -20.12 -17.61
N LEU A 186 -7.80 -20.90 -18.61
CA LEU A 186 -6.65 -20.58 -19.45
C LEU A 186 -6.83 -19.25 -20.20
N SER A 187 -8.07 -18.90 -20.55
CA SER A 187 -8.41 -17.61 -21.19
C SER A 187 -8.39 -16.40 -20.26
N ILE A 188 -8.29 -16.59 -18.94
CA ILE A 188 -8.21 -15.50 -17.97
C ILE A 188 -6.75 -15.08 -17.82
N SER A 189 -6.37 -14.03 -18.54
CA SER A 189 -4.97 -13.58 -18.62
C SER A 189 -4.53 -12.61 -17.52
N ASP A 190 -5.40 -12.32 -16.53
CA ASP A 190 -5.07 -11.40 -15.45
C ASP A 190 -4.01 -12.02 -14.52
N PRO A 191 -2.89 -11.33 -14.26
CA PRO A 191 -1.92 -11.78 -13.27
C PRO A 191 -2.41 -11.50 -11.85
N ILE A 192 -1.86 -12.22 -10.87
CA ILE A 192 -2.01 -11.86 -9.45
C ILE A 192 -0.95 -10.81 -9.14
N HIS A 193 -1.39 -9.59 -8.82
CA HIS A 193 -0.48 -8.52 -8.44
C HIS A 193 -0.17 -8.63 -6.95
N MET A 194 1.10 -8.87 -6.64
CA MET A 194 1.65 -9.04 -5.30
C MET A 194 2.53 -7.84 -4.97
N VAL A 195 2.27 -7.19 -3.85
CA VAL A 195 3.03 -6.03 -3.37
C VAL A 195 3.52 -6.31 -1.96
N LEU A 196 4.83 -6.18 -1.74
CA LEU A 196 5.45 -6.32 -0.42
C LEU A 196 5.67 -4.93 0.17
N ILE A 197 5.07 -4.67 1.33
CA ILE A 197 5.22 -3.42 2.08
C ILE A 197 6.01 -3.69 3.35
N LYS A 198 7.02 -2.86 3.64
CA LYS A 198 7.66 -2.78 4.94
C LYS A 198 6.99 -1.67 5.73
N THR A 199 6.67 -1.94 6.99
CA THR A 199 6.24 -0.94 7.97
C THR A 199 7.29 -0.86 9.06
N ASP A 200 7.89 0.31 9.26
CA ASP A 200 8.89 0.50 10.29
C ASP A 200 8.27 0.63 11.70
N ILE A 201 9.13 0.77 12.71
CA ILE A 201 8.73 0.94 14.12
C ILE A 201 7.94 2.23 14.39
N PHE A 202 7.98 3.21 13.49
CA PHE A 202 7.26 4.47 13.59
C PHE A 202 5.92 4.46 12.83
N GLY A 203 5.63 3.37 12.12
CA GLY A 203 4.44 3.19 11.30
C GLY A 203 4.58 3.73 9.87
N GLU A 204 5.79 4.10 9.45
CA GLU A 204 6.05 4.52 8.07
C GLU A 204 6.12 3.31 7.15
N THR A 205 5.43 3.41 6.03
CA THR A 205 5.34 2.37 5.01
C THR A 205 6.32 2.65 3.88
N THR A 206 7.00 1.60 3.40
CA THR A 206 7.80 1.63 2.18
C THR A 206 7.44 0.46 1.28
N LEU A 207 7.44 0.71 -0.02
CA LEU A 207 7.26 -0.33 -1.03
C LEU A 207 8.59 -1.05 -1.23
N VAL A 208 8.59 -2.36 -0.97
CA VAL A 208 9.79 -3.20 -1.07
C VAL A 208 9.87 -3.85 -2.45
N ALA A 209 8.76 -4.43 -2.91
CA ALA A 209 8.68 -5.13 -4.18
C ALA A 209 7.26 -5.09 -4.76
N SER A 210 7.16 -5.17 -6.09
CA SER A 210 5.90 -5.28 -6.85
C SER A 210 6.06 -6.38 -7.90
N TYR A 211 5.26 -7.44 -7.82
CA TYR A 211 5.41 -8.63 -8.66
C TYR A 211 4.08 -9.06 -9.28
N PHE A 212 4.10 -9.43 -10.56
CA PHE A 212 2.93 -9.92 -11.28
C PHE A 212 3.07 -11.43 -11.50
N LEU A 213 2.37 -12.21 -10.67
CA LEU A 213 2.42 -13.67 -10.70
C LEU A 213 1.50 -14.23 -11.79
N GLU A 214 2.10 -14.97 -12.72
CA GLU A 214 1.38 -15.79 -13.70
C GLU A 214 0.99 -17.12 -13.05
N TRP A 215 -0.31 -17.31 -12.81
CA TRP A 215 -0.83 -18.43 -12.04
C TRP A 215 -1.22 -19.62 -12.91
N ARG A 216 -1.44 -19.44 -14.22
CA ARG A 216 -2.04 -20.46 -15.11
C ARG A 216 -1.17 -21.70 -15.32
N SER A 217 0.11 -21.67 -14.93
CA SER A 217 0.98 -22.86 -14.90
C SER A 217 0.39 -24.00 -14.06
N VAL A 218 -0.40 -23.68 -13.02
CA VAL A 218 -1.09 -24.67 -12.18
C VAL A 218 -2.09 -25.52 -12.98
N LEU A 219 -2.65 -25.00 -14.08
CA LEU A 219 -3.63 -25.69 -14.92
C LEU A 219 -3.01 -26.86 -15.69
N GLY A 220 -1.69 -26.84 -15.90
CA GLY A 220 -0.90 -27.90 -16.53
C GLY A 220 -0.25 -28.87 -15.56
N SER A 221 -0.36 -28.62 -14.24
CA SER A 221 0.33 -29.38 -13.20
C SER A 221 -0.50 -30.56 -12.69
N GLU A 222 0.16 -31.64 -12.28
CA GLU A 222 -0.50 -32.82 -11.73
C GLU A 222 -1.36 -32.45 -10.51
N ASN A 223 -2.59 -32.99 -10.46
CA ASN A 223 -3.58 -32.72 -9.43
C ASN A 223 -3.99 -31.24 -9.27
N GLY A 224 -3.63 -30.36 -10.21
CA GLY A 224 -3.88 -28.92 -10.11
C GLY A 224 -3.10 -28.26 -8.97
N VAL A 225 -1.91 -28.78 -8.65
CA VAL A 225 -1.03 -28.26 -7.61
C VAL A 225 0.33 -27.95 -8.22
N THR A 226 0.87 -26.76 -7.94
CA THR A 226 2.24 -26.40 -8.34
C THR A 226 2.92 -25.60 -7.24
N SER A 227 4.23 -25.79 -7.09
CA SER A 227 5.06 -25.02 -6.18
C SER A 227 6.07 -24.24 -7.00
N LEU A 228 6.22 -22.96 -6.72
CA LEU A 228 7.06 -22.04 -7.45
C LEU A 228 7.81 -21.10 -6.51
N THR A 229 8.99 -20.70 -6.93
CA THR A 229 9.85 -19.78 -6.21
C THR A 229 9.82 -18.44 -6.93
N VAL A 230 9.30 -17.41 -6.26
CA VAL A 230 9.21 -16.05 -6.78
C VAL A 230 10.39 -15.24 -6.29
N GLU A 231 11.21 -14.76 -7.22
CA GLU A 231 12.20 -13.73 -6.93
C GLU A 231 11.53 -12.36 -6.94
N LEU A 232 11.65 -11.63 -5.82
CA LEU A 232 11.17 -10.28 -5.67
C LEU A 232 12.30 -9.30 -5.97
N MET A 233 12.10 -8.49 -7.00
CA MET A 233 13.00 -7.39 -7.33
C MET A 233 12.61 -6.14 -6.53
N GLY A 234 13.60 -5.29 -6.28
CA GLY A 234 13.39 -3.98 -5.67
C GLY A 234 12.57 -3.05 -6.57
N VAL A 235 12.44 -1.80 -6.15
CA VAL A 235 11.65 -0.80 -6.88
C VAL A 235 12.48 0.40 -7.32
N GLY A 236 12.03 1.10 -8.36
CA GLY A 236 12.69 2.30 -8.87
C GLY A 236 14.12 2.02 -9.36
N THR A 237 15.10 2.70 -8.76
CA THR A 237 16.54 2.50 -9.05
C THR A 237 17.01 1.08 -8.76
N GLU A 238 16.36 0.39 -7.83
CA GLU A 238 16.71 -0.96 -7.40
C GLU A 238 15.85 -2.03 -8.10
N SER A 239 15.10 -1.66 -9.14
CA SER A 239 14.27 -2.60 -9.94
C SER A 239 15.03 -3.75 -10.61
N LYS A 240 16.36 -3.72 -10.60
CA LYS A 240 17.24 -4.80 -11.11
C LYS A 240 18.01 -5.52 -10.00
N VAL A 241 17.76 -5.18 -8.74
CA VAL A 241 18.37 -5.80 -7.56
C VAL A 241 17.34 -6.73 -6.92
N SER A 242 17.75 -7.96 -6.64
CA SER A 242 16.92 -8.93 -5.92
C SER A 242 16.86 -8.55 -4.45
N VAL A 243 15.65 -8.42 -3.91
CA VAL A 243 15.43 -8.08 -2.50
C VAL A 243 15.22 -9.33 -1.66
N GLY A 244 14.69 -10.39 -2.25
CA GLY A 244 14.42 -11.65 -1.56
C GLY A 244 13.54 -12.57 -2.39
N ILE A 245 13.25 -13.74 -1.84
CA ILE A 245 12.55 -14.81 -2.53
C ILE A 245 11.37 -15.27 -1.68
N LEU A 246 10.23 -15.52 -2.31
CA LEU A 246 9.06 -16.17 -1.69
C LEU A 246 8.85 -17.56 -2.29
N ASN A 247 8.64 -18.56 -1.42
CA ASN A 247 8.18 -19.87 -1.85
C ASN A 247 6.65 -19.89 -1.83
N ILE A 248 6.04 -20.16 -2.98
CA ILE A 248 4.59 -20.12 -3.16
C ILE A 248 4.10 -21.48 -3.63
N LYS A 249 2.99 -21.93 -3.08
CA LYS A 249 2.23 -23.08 -3.57
C LYS A 249 0.87 -22.62 -4.08
N LEU A 250 0.55 -23.02 -5.30
CA LEU A 250 -0.74 -22.81 -5.94
C LEU A 250 -1.50 -24.13 -5.99
N GLU A 251 -2.77 -24.12 -5.64
CA GLU A 251 -3.64 -25.30 -5.64
C GLU A 251 -5.03 -24.92 -6.13
N MET A 252 -5.56 -25.66 -7.12
CA MET A 252 -6.92 -25.44 -7.62
C MET A 252 -7.95 -26.10 -6.71
N TYR A 253 -9.02 -25.38 -6.40
CA TYR A 253 -10.11 -25.86 -5.57
C TYR A 253 -11.49 -25.52 -6.17
N PRO A 254 -12.45 -26.46 -6.28
CA PRO A 254 -12.25 -27.91 -6.17
C PRO A 254 -11.19 -28.42 -7.17
N PRO A 255 -10.67 -29.66 -6.99
CA PRO A 255 -9.71 -30.24 -7.93
C PRO A 255 -10.18 -30.21 -9.38
N LEU A 256 -9.24 -30.14 -10.31
CA LEU A 256 -9.55 -30.14 -11.75
C LEU A 256 -10.00 -31.54 -12.18
N ASN A 257 -11.15 -31.63 -12.85
CA ASN A 257 -11.60 -32.88 -13.46
C ASN A 257 -10.74 -33.28 -14.67
N GLN A 258 -10.12 -32.29 -15.32
CA GLN A 258 -9.24 -32.46 -16.47
C GLN A 258 -8.08 -31.46 -16.37
N THR A 259 -6.86 -31.98 -16.31
CA THR A 259 -5.63 -31.19 -16.38
C THR A 259 -5.30 -30.91 -17.84
N LEU A 260 -4.91 -29.67 -18.15
CA LEU A 260 -4.41 -29.33 -19.50
C LEU A 260 -3.00 -29.89 -19.66
N SER A 261 -2.55 -30.13 -20.89
CA SER A 261 -1.14 -30.45 -21.09
C SER A 261 -0.28 -29.21 -20.81
N GLN A 262 0.89 -29.41 -20.19
CA GLN A 262 1.83 -28.32 -19.93
C GLN A 262 2.25 -27.59 -21.22
N GLU A 263 2.32 -28.32 -22.35
CA GLU A 263 2.60 -27.76 -23.66
C GLU A 263 1.50 -26.80 -24.14
N VAL A 264 0.22 -27.11 -23.92
CA VAL A 264 -0.89 -26.21 -24.28
C VAL A 264 -0.83 -24.93 -23.45
N VAL A 265 -0.59 -25.04 -22.15
CA VAL A 265 -0.47 -23.88 -21.25
C VAL A 265 0.72 -23.01 -21.68
N ASN A 266 1.90 -23.61 -21.86
CA ASN A 266 3.11 -22.89 -22.24
C ASN A 266 2.98 -22.20 -23.61
N THR A 267 2.39 -22.91 -24.59
CA THR A 267 2.13 -22.36 -25.93
C THR A 267 1.20 -21.16 -25.86
N GLN A 268 0.11 -21.24 -25.10
CA GLN A 268 -0.81 -20.12 -24.91
C GLN A 268 -0.11 -18.91 -24.28
N LEU A 269 0.65 -19.13 -23.20
CA LEU A 269 1.39 -18.05 -22.52
C LEU A 269 2.43 -17.41 -23.45
N ALA A 270 3.14 -18.20 -24.26
CA ALA A 270 4.12 -17.70 -25.22
C ALA A 270 3.45 -16.85 -26.31
N LEU A 271 2.31 -17.31 -26.86
CA LEU A 271 1.54 -16.56 -27.86
C LEU A 271 1.02 -15.23 -27.31
N GLU A 272 0.50 -15.22 -26.07
CA GLU A 272 0.04 -13.99 -25.42
C GLU A 272 1.17 -12.98 -25.16
N ARG A 273 2.34 -13.47 -24.73
CA ARG A 273 3.54 -12.64 -24.55
C ARG A 273 4.02 -12.04 -25.88
N GLN A 274 4.08 -12.84 -26.93
CA GLN A 274 4.46 -12.36 -28.27
C GLN A 274 3.48 -11.31 -28.79
N LYS A 275 2.17 -11.56 -28.65
CA LYS A 275 1.12 -10.61 -29.06
C LYS A 275 1.19 -9.30 -28.28
N THR A 276 1.47 -9.36 -26.98
CA THR A 276 1.68 -8.19 -26.13
C THR A 276 2.89 -7.39 -26.58
N ALA A 277 4.04 -8.06 -26.76
CA ALA A 277 5.28 -7.40 -27.20
C ALA A 277 5.12 -6.72 -28.57
N GLU A 278 4.40 -7.35 -29.51
CA GLU A 278 4.17 -6.76 -30.83
C GLU A 278 3.27 -5.51 -30.75
N LYS A 279 2.19 -5.54 -29.95
CA LYS A 279 1.34 -4.37 -29.72
C LYS A 279 2.10 -3.21 -29.08
N GLU A 280 2.89 -3.49 -28.05
CA GLU A 280 3.72 -2.48 -27.37
C GLU A 280 4.77 -1.88 -28.34
N ARG A 281 5.39 -2.71 -29.19
CA ARG A 281 6.33 -2.27 -30.22
C ARG A 281 5.65 -1.35 -31.25
N LEU A 282 4.48 -1.74 -31.76
CA LEU A 282 3.72 -0.94 -32.71
C LEU A 282 3.30 0.41 -32.12
N PHE A 283 2.81 0.41 -30.87
CA PHE A 283 2.46 1.64 -30.17
C PHE A 283 3.68 2.55 -29.96
N LEU A 284 4.85 1.99 -29.63
CA LEU A 284 6.09 2.77 -29.50
C LEU A 284 6.51 3.42 -30.82
N VAL A 285 6.40 2.70 -31.95
CA VAL A 285 6.68 3.25 -33.28
C VAL A 285 5.71 4.38 -33.62
N TYR A 286 4.42 4.17 -33.36
CA TYR A 286 3.38 5.18 -33.54
C TYR A 286 3.66 6.43 -32.68
N ALA A 287 3.92 6.27 -31.39
CA ALA A 287 4.19 7.36 -30.46
C ALA A 287 5.43 8.17 -30.89
N LYS A 288 6.48 7.52 -31.38
CA LYS A 288 7.68 8.21 -31.94
C LYS A 288 7.36 9.02 -33.20
N GLN A 289 6.45 8.54 -34.05
CA GLN A 289 5.99 9.29 -35.21
C GLN A 289 5.16 10.50 -34.78
N TRP A 290 4.16 10.29 -33.93
CA TRP A 290 3.32 11.35 -33.38
C TRP A 290 4.14 12.46 -32.70
N TRP A 291 5.15 12.08 -31.91
CA TRP A 291 6.05 13.03 -31.25
C TRP A 291 6.85 13.87 -32.23
N ARG A 292 7.40 13.26 -33.28
CA ARG A 292 8.13 14.00 -34.34
C ARG A 292 7.23 15.02 -35.02
N GLU A 293 6.00 14.65 -35.35
CA GLU A 293 5.03 15.58 -35.93
C GLU A 293 4.65 16.70 -34.97
N TYR A 294 4.46 16.39 -33.68
CA TYR A 294 4.16 17.41 -32.67
C TYR A 294 5.28 18.46 -32.58
N LEU A 295 6.54 18.03 -32.60
CA LEU A 295 7.70 18.93 -32.59
C LEU A 295 7.84 19.79 -33.86
N GLN A 296 7.33 19.32 -35.00
CA GLN A 296 7.39 20.05 -36.26
C GLN A 296 6.39 21.24 -36.34
N ILE A 297 5.39 21.28 -35.46
CA ILE A 297 4.37 22.35 -35.48
C ILE A 297 5.00 23.70 -35.14
N ARG A 298 5.74 23.81 -34.03
CA ARG A 298 6.40 25.05 -33.57
C ARG A 298 7.69 24.74 -32.81
N PRO A 299 8.75 25.57 -32.94
CA PRO A 299 10.01 25.37 -32.20
C PRO A 299 9.84 25.30 -30.67
N SER A 300 8.91 26.07 -30.10
CA SER A 300 8.61 26.10 -28.66
C SER A 300 8.11 24.76 -28.10
N HIS A 301 7.67 23.83 -28.95
CA HIS A 301 7.21 22.51 -28.50
C HIS A 301 8.34 21.64 -27.93
N ASN A 302 9.60 21.92 -28.26
CA ASN A 302 10.76 21.20 -27.72
C ASN A 302 10.92 21.38 -26.19
N SER A 303 10.38 22.45 -25.62
CA SER A 303 10.45 22.72 -24.18
C SER A 303 9.16 22.43 -23.43
N ARG A 304 8.09 22.00 -24.12
CA ARG A 304 6.79 21.71 -23.47
C ARG A 304 6.83 20.36 -22.77
N LEU A 305 6.20 20.29 -21.59
CA LEU A 305 6.09 19.06 -20.81
C LEU A 305 4.99 18.17 -21.37
N VAL A 306 5.33 17.32 -22.34
CA VAL A 306 4.43 16.33 -22.93
C VAL A 306 4.89 14.93 -22.55
N LYS A 307 4.11 14.25 -21.70
CA LYS A 307 4.50 12.96 -21.11
C LYS A 307 3.73 11.81 -21.74
N ILE A 308 4.32 11.14 -22.74
CA ILE A 308 3.66 10.00 -23.41
C ILE A 308 3.86 8.69 -22.63
N PHE A 309 5.05 8.48 -22.07
CA PHE A 309 5.40 7.29 -21.30
C PHE A 309 5.92 7.67 -19.91
N ALA A 310 5.64 6.82 -18.92
CA ALA A 310 6.20 6.88 -17.57
C ALA A 310 6.76 5.51 -17.17
N GLN A 311 7.71 5.47 -16.24
CA GLN A 311 8.24 4.21 -15.71
C GLN A 311 7.45 3.81 -14.47
N ASP A 312 7.03 2.55 -14.44
CA ASP A 312 6.43 1.98 -13.25
C ASP A 312 7.46 1.68 -12.15
N GLU A 313 7.00 1.21 -10.98
CA GLU A 313 7.89 0.83 -9.89
C GLU A 313 8.88 -0.29 -10.22
N ASN A 314 8.61 -1.08 -11.26
CA ASN A 314 9.47 -2.16 -11.74
C ASN A 314 10.41 -1.71 -12.88
N GLY A 315 10.44 -0.41 -13.19
CA GLY A 315 11.25 0.18 -14.25
C GLY A 315 10.73 -0.10 -15.67
N ILE A 316 9.48 -0.53 -15.81
CA ILE A 316 8.85 -0.78 -17.11
C ILE A 316 8.24 0.51 -17.64
N ASN A 317 8.58 0.89 -18.88
CA ASN A 317 7.97 2.04 -19.54
C ASN A 317 6.53 1.70 -19.98
N ARG A 318 5.56 2.50 -19.51
CA ARG A 318 4.13 2.34 -19.83
C ARG A 318 3.55 3.62 -20.39
N PRO A 319 2.59 3.57 -21.33
CA PRO A 319 1.87 4.76 -21.77
C PRO A 319 1.15 5.41 -20.59
N VAL A 320 1.18 6.74 -20.44
CA VAL A 320 0.56 7.40 -19.27
C VAL A 320 -0.95 7.12 -19.15
N CYS A 321 -1.64 6.93 -20.28
CA CYS A 321 -3.06 6.57 -20.31
C CYS A 321 -3.36 5.24 -19.61
N SER A 322 -2.35 4.38 -19.40
CA SER A 322 -2.51 3.11 -18.70
C SER A 322 -2.70 3.26 -17.18
N TYR A 323 -2.35 4.42 -16.61
CA TYR A 323 -2.44 4.71 -15.17
C TYR A 323 -3.78 5.31 -14.75
N VAL A 324 -4.67 5.58 -15.69
CA VAL A 324 -6.00 6.13 -15.43
C VAL A 324 -7.05 5.14 -15.93
N LYS A 325 -8.10 4.89 -15.14
CA LYS A 325 -9.34 4.22 -15.56
C LYS A 325 -10.52 4.70 -14.70
N PRO A 326 -11.76 4.70 -15.21
CA PRO A 326 -12.92 4.98 -14.38
C PRO A 326 -12.96 4.05 -13.15
N LEU A 327 -12.81 4.62 -11.96
CA LEU A 327 -12.75 3.90 -10.69
C LEU A 327 -13.95 4.28 -9.83
N ARG A 328 -14.86 3.34 -9.62
CA ARG A 328 -16.01 3.53 -8.74
C ARG A 328 -15.62 3.19 -7.30
N ALA A 329 -15.79 4.13 -6.39
CA ALA A 329 -15.50 3.96 -4.96
C ALA A 329 -16.59 3.18 -4.19
N GLY A 330 -17.62 2.66 -4.87
CA GLY A 330 -18.76 2.00 -4.23
C GLY A 330 -19.46 2.94 -3.24
N ARG A 331 -19.70 2.46 -2.01
CA ARG A 331 -20.27 3.25 -0.90
C ARG A 331 -19.21 3.85 0.03
N LEU A 332 -17.95 3.88 -0.40
CA LEU A 332 -16.86 4.36 0.45
C LEU A 332 -16.63 5.87 0.31
N LEU A 333 -17.03 6.46 -0.81
CA LEU A 333 -16.96 7.89 -1.08
C LEU A 333 -18.27 8.31 -1.77
N ASP A 334 -18.97 9.26 -1.18
CA ASP A 334 -20.31 9.69 -1.63
C ASP A 334 -20.25 10.76 -2.72
N THR A 335 -19.17 11.56 -2.76
CA THR A 335 -19.06 12.69 -3.69
C THR A 335 -17.68 12.84 -4.32
N PRO A 336 -17.59 13.49 -5.52
CA PRO A 336 -16.31 13.87 -6.12
C PRO A 336 -15.40 14.71 -5.20
N ARG A 337 -15.98 15.55 -4.33
CA ARG A 337 -15.20 16.36 -3.38
C ARG A 337 -14.62 15.52 -2.25
N GLN A 338 -15.39 14.54 -1.76
CA GLN A 338 -14.88 13.57 -0.81
C GLN A 338 -13.78 12.71 -1.42
N ALA A 339 -13.88 12.36 -2.71
CA ALA A 339 -12.78 11.71 -3.43
C ALA A 339 -11.52 12.59 -3.51
N ALA A 340 -11.66 13.89 -3.80
CA ALA A 340 -10.54 14.82 -3.76
C ALA A 340 -9.92 14.92 -2.35
N ARG A 341 -10.75 14.90 -1.29
CA ARG A 341 -10.27 14.88 0.10
C ARG A 341 -9.56 13.57 0.45
N PHE A 342 -10.09 12.43 0.03
CA PHE A 342 -9.45 11.12 0.19
C PHE A 342 -8.05 11.09 -0.43
N VAL A 343 -7.94 11.52 -1.69
CA VAL A 343 -6.64 11.53 -2.38
C VAL A 343 -5.65 12.45 -1.68
N ASN A 344 -6.07 13.63 -1.23
CA ASN A 344 -5.24 14.56 -0.47
C ASN A 344 -4.67 13.96 0.83
N VAL A 345 -5.44 13.12 1.53
CA VAL A 345 -4.99 12.53 2.79
C VAL A 345 -4.08 11.30 2.62
N LEU A 346 -3.80 10.88 1.38
CA LEU A 346 -2.69 9.98 1.10
C LEU A 346 -1.37 10.75 1.24
N GLY A 347 -0.31 10.09 1.70
CA GLY A 347 0.96 10.74 1.94
C GLY A 347 1.62 11.22 0.65
N TYR A 348 2.17 12.43 0.65
CA TYR A 348 3.01 12.89 -0.45
C TYR A 348 4.47 12.53 -0.20
N GLU A 349 5.07 11.76 -1.11
CA GLU A 349 6.48 11.38 -1.07
C GLU A 349 7.03 11.30 -2.49
N ARG A 350 8.07 12.08 -2.77
CA ARG A 350 8.78 11.99 -4.03
C ARG A 350 9.67 10.76 -4.07
N ALA A 351 9.85 10.20 -5.25
CA ALA A 351 10.82 9.13 -5.44
C ALA A 351 12.23 9.58 -4.99
N PRO A 352 12.91 8.79 -4.14
CA PRO A 352 14.25 9.13 -3.69
C PRO A 352 15.23 9.07 -4.87
N VAL A 353 16.17 10.00 -4.91
CA VAL A 353 17.27 9.99 -5.88
C VAL A 353 18.56 9.62 -5.16
N ILE A 354 19.14 8.48 -5.53
CA ILE A 354 20.45 8.07 -5.04
C ILE A 354 21.52 8.76 -5.90
N GLY A 355 22.47 9.45 -5.25
CA GLY A 355 23.69 9.94 -5.91
C GLY A 355 23.60 11.26 -6.68
N GLY A 356 22.71 12.18 -6.31
CA GLY A 356 22.68 13.54 -6.89
C GLY A 356 22.32 13.61 -8.38
N GLY A 357 21.83 12.51 -8.95
CA GLY A 357 21.31 12.46 -10.32
C GLY A 357 20.10 13.38 -10.53
N GLY A 358 19.71 13.55 -11.80
CA GLY A 358 18.48 14.25 -12.15
C GLY A 358 17.27 13.62 -11.45
N LYS A 359 16.27 14.43 -11.11
CA LYS A 359 15.01 13.97 -10.50
C LYS A 359 14.48 12.77 -11.25
N GLN A 360 14.40 11.62 -10.58
CA GLN A 360 13.88 10.41 -11.17
C GLN A 360 12.40 10.33 -10.84
N GLU A 361 11.59 10.33 -11.88
CA GLU A 361 10.13 10.26 -11.78
C GLU A 361 9.74 8.77 -11.88
N GLN A 362 9.03 8.27 -10.86
CA GLN A 362 8.55 6.90 -10.81
C GLN A 362 7.04 6.93 -10.54
N TRP A 363 6.26 6.35 -11.45
CA TRP A 363 4.80 6.30 -11.34
C TRP A 363 4.42 4.94 -10.77
N CYS A 364 3.75 4.91 -9.63
CA CYS A 364 3.33 3.66 -9.04
C CYS A 364 2.10 3.11 -9.77
N THR A 365 2.05 1.79 -9.95
CA THR A 365 0.78 1.12 -10.22
C THR A 365 -0.20 1.38 -9.07
N LEU A 366 -1.49 1.36 -9.37
CA LEU A 366 -2.50 1.78 -8.39
C LEU A 366 -2.45 0.94 -7.10
N LEU A 367 -2.26 -0.38 -7.18
CA LEU A 367 -2.13 -1.19 -5.97
C LEU A 367 -0.90 -0.81 -5.14
N ALA A 368 0.24 -0.59 -5.79
CA ALA A 368 1.47 -0.20 -5.10
C ALA A 368 1.28 1.13 -4.37
N PHE A 369 0.67 2.12 -5.03
CA PHE A 369 0.36 3.41 -4.43
C PHE A 369 -0.60 3.29 -3.24
N LEU A 370 -1.73 2.58 -3.39
CA LEU A 370 -2.73 2.40 -2.32
C LEU A 370 -2.15 1.65 -1.12
N CYS A 371 -1.40 0.56 -1.35
CA CYS A 371 -0.79 -0.24 -0.29
C CYS A 371 0.33 0.50 0.45
N ARG A 372 1.11 1.32 -0.27
CA ARG A 372 2.13 2.19 0.33
C ARG A 372 1.49 3.37 1.07
N ASN A 373 0.27 3.78 0.71
CA ASN A 373 -0.45 4.95 1.25
C ASN A 373 0.31 6.28 1.06
N LYS A 374 1.24 6.32 0.12
CA LYS A 374 2.00 7.53 -0.24
C LYS A 374 2.61 7.43 -1.63
N GLY A 375 2.85 8.56 -2.28
CA GLY A 375 3.39 8.64 -3.65
C GLY A 375 3.60 10.08 -4.11
N ASP A 376 3.98 10.26 -5.37
CA ASP A 376 4.26 11.58 -5.94
C ASP A 376 2.97 12.24 -6.46
N CYS A 377 3.06 13.45 -7.00
CA CYS A 377 1.90 14.21 -7.46
C CYS A 377 1.17 13.55 -8.63
N GLU A 378 1.87 12.81 -9.47
CA GLU A 378 1.36 12.04 -10.59
C GLU A 378 0.49 10.88 -10.10
N ASP A 379 0.94 10.13 -9.08
CA ASP A 379 0.17 9.04 -8.47
C ASP A 379 -1.17 9.56 -7.92
N HIS A 380 -1.13 10.69 -7.21
CA HIS A 380 -2.31 11.36 -6.68
C HIS A 380 -3.24 11.85 -7.80
N ALA A 381 -2.69 12.48 -8.84
CA ALA A 381 -3.49 12.96 -9.97
C ALA A 381 -4.14 11.81 -10.75
N ASN A 382 -3.43 10.70 -10.97
CA ASN A 382 -3.95 9.52 -11.66
C ASN A 382 -5.12 8.89 -10.89
N LEU A 383 -4.99 8.73 -9.56
CA LEU A 383 -6.07 8.22 -8.71
C LEU A 383 -7.28 9.18 -8.69
N LEU A 384 -7.05 10.48 -8.52
CA LEU A 384 -8.14 11.44 -8.51
C LEU A 384 -8.89 11.47 -9.85
N CYS A 385 -8.16 11.52 -10.96
CA CYS A 385 -8.75 11.47 -12.31
C CYS A 385 -9.59 10.19 -12.48
N SER A 386 -9.05 9.04 -12.07
CA SER A 386 -9.75 7.76 -12.09
C SER A 386 -11.06 7.80 -11.31
N LEU A 387 -11.06 8.38 -10.10
CA LEU A 387 -12.25 8.53 -9.26
C LEU A 387 -13.28 9.47 -9.89
N LEU A 388 -12.86 10.63 -10.40
CA LEU A 388 -13.77 11.61 -11.05
C LEU A 388 -14.42 11.01 -12.30
N LEU A 389 -13.68 10.27 -13.12
CA LEU A 389 -14.22 9.48 -14.23
C LEU A 389 -15.23 8.44 -13.73
N GLY A 390 -14.96 7.82 -12.58
CA GLY A 390 -15.88 6.87 -11.94
C GLY A 390 -17.23 7.48 -11.53
N TYR A 391 -17.26 8.77 -11.18
CA TYR A 391 -18.49 9.56 -10.96
C TYR A 391 -19.13 10.07 -12.26
N GLY A 392 -18.56 9.77 -13.43
CA GLY A 392 -19.08 10.20 -14.72
C GLY A 392 -18.71 11.62 -15.10
N LEU A 393 -17.71 12.23 -14.45
CA LEU A 393 -17.16 13.51 -14.88
C LEU A 393 -16.16 13.31 -16.02
N GLU A 394 -16.15 14.21 -16.99
CA GLU A 394 -15.14 14.23 -18.03
C GLU A 394 -13.82 14.77 -17.46
N ALA A 395 -12.97 13.87 -16.96
CA ALA A 395 -11.74 14.21 -16.25
C ALA A 395 -10.47 13.85 -17.03
N PHE A 396 -9.45 14.68 -16.87
CA PHE A 396 -8.13 14.52 -17.47
C PHE A 396 -7.02 14.82 -16.47
N VAL A 397 -5.94 14.05 -16.53
CA VAL A 397 -4.67 14.44 -15.90
C VAL A 397 -4.00 15.47 -16.80
N CYS A 398 -3.61 16.59 -16.21
CA CYS A 398 -2.89 17.67 -16.86
C CYS A 398 -1.41 17.59 -16.46
N VAL A 399 -0.52 17.75 -17.44
CA VAL A 399 0.93 17.80 -17.21
C VAL A 399 1.46 19.16 -17.64
N GLY A 400 2.19 19.81 -16.75
CA GLY A 400 2.67 21.16 -16.98
C GLY A 400 3.51 21.69 -15.83
N THR A 401 3.43 22.99 -15.57
CA THR A 401 4.24 23.64 -14.52
C THR A 401 3.41 24.45 -13.54
N LYS A 402 3.92 24.58 -12.32
CA LYS A 402 3.53 25.60 -11.33
C LYS A 402 4.45 26.81 -11.41
N ALA A 403 4.28 27.75 -10.46
CA ALA A 403 5.20 28.87 -10.27
C ALA A 403 6.69 28.42 -10.27
N LYS A 404 7.56 29.28 -10.83
CA LYS A 404 9.00 29.04 -11.01
C LYS A 404 9.33 27.86 -11.96
N GLY A 405 8.40 27.47 -12.83
CA GLY A 405 8.64 26.42 -13.84
C GLY A 405 8.77 25.01 -13.26
N VAL A 406 8.28 24.78 -12.04
CA VAL A 406 8.35 23.46 -11.38
C VAL A 406 7.35 22.52 -12.07
N PRO A 407 7.78 21.37 -12.61
CA PRO A 407 6.88 20.36 -13.16
C PRO A 407 5.85 19.91 -12.13
N HIS A 408 4.60 19.72 -12.57
CA HIS A 408 3.51 19.27 -11.71
C HIS A 408 2.41 18.62 -12.54
N ALA A 409 1.75 17.62 -11.96
CA ALA A 409 0.53 17.03 -12.48
C ALA A 409 -0.69 17.40 -11.62
N TRP A 410 -1.81 17.70 -12.25
CA TRP A 410 -3.09 17.97 -11.58
C TRP A 410 -4.24 17.40 -12.40
N VAL A 411 -5.48 17.52 -11.92
CA VAL A 411 -6.65 17.01 -12.63
C VAL A 411 -7.53 18.15 -13.10
N MET A 412 -8.05 18.05 -14.32
CA MET A 412 -9.03 18.96 -14.88
C MET A 412 -10.32 18.20 -15.13
N THR A 413 -11.46 18.84 -14.91
CA THR A 413 -12.76 18.36 -15.39
C THR A 413 -13.40 19.39 -16.30
N CYS A 414 -13.98 18.92 -17.40
CA CYS A 414 -14.78 19.72 -18.33
C CYS A 414 -16.27 19.58 -17.98
N GLY A 415 -16.92 20.71 -17.70
CA GLY A 415 -18.37 20.77 -17.55
C GLY A 415 -19.08 20.68 -18.89
N THR A 416 -20.33 20.21 -18.90
CA THR A 416 -21.16 20.17 -20.12
C THR A 416 -21.49 21.56 -20.67
N ASP A 417 -21.36 22.59 -19.85
CA ASP A 417 -21.45 24.00 -20.19
C ASP A 417 -20.11 24.60 -20.69
N GLY A 418 -19.07 23.78 -20.80
CA GLY A 418 -17.70 24.21 -21.13
C GLY A 418 -16.92 24.78 -19.95
N ALA A 419 -17.48 24.80 -18.73
CA ALA A 419 -16.76 25.31 -17.57
C ALA A 419 -15.60 24.38 -17.20
N ILE A 420 -14.40 24.96 -17.09
CA ILE A 420 -13.20 24.22 -16.72
C ILE A 420 -12.96 24.33 -15.22
N THR A 421 -12.76 23.18 -14.58
CA THR A 421 -12.42 23.11 -13.16
C THR A 421 -11.12 22.35 -12.96
N PHE A 422 -10.16 22.98 -12.28
CA PHE A 422 -8.93 22.34 -11.86
C PHE A 422 -9.03 21.81 -10.43
N TRP A 423 -8.49 20.63 -10.21
CA TRP A 423 -8.45 19.91 -8.94
C TRP A 423 -6.99 19.67 -8.55
N GLU A 424 -6.58 20.22 -7.43
CA GLU A 424 -5.25 20.02 -6.87
C GLU A 424 -5.25 18.77 -5.98
N SER A 425 -4.68 17.68 -6.49
CA SER A 425 -4.70 16.37 -5.84
C SER A 425 -4.01 16.36 -4.48
N LEU A 426 -2.96 17.18 -4.28
CA LEU A 426 -2.21 17.25 -3.02
C LEU A 426 -2.86 18.14 -1.94
N THR A 427 -3.82 18.99 -2.31
CA THR A 427 -4.45 19.93 -1.35
C THR A 427 -5.97 19.77 -1.25
N GLY A 428 -6.58 18.98 -2.14
CA GLY A 428 -8.02 18.82 -2.27
C GLY A 428 -8.73 20.11 -2.74
N HIS A 429 -7.99 21.17 -3.07
CA HIS A 429 -8.59 22.42 -3.53
C HIS A 429 -9.10 22.30 -4.96
N ARG A 430 -10.17 23.03 -5.22
CA ARG A 430 -10.85 23.11 -6.50
C ARG A 430 -10.88 24.55 -6.97
N TYR A 431 -10.44 24.79 -8.20
CA TYR A 431 -10.36 26.11 -8.79
C TYR A 431 -11.19 26.14 -10.07
N ILE A 432 -12.11 27.09 -10.18
CA ILE A 432 -12.84 27.33 -11.43
C ILE A 432 -11.93 28.19 -12.31
N HIS A 433 -11.60 27.69 -13.50
CA HIS A 433 -10.81 28.44 -14.45
C HIS A 433 -11.70 29.47 -15.16
N LYS A 434 -11.22 30.72 -15.20
CA LYS A 434 -11.82 31.79 -15.97
C LYS A 434 -10.83 32.15 -17.08
N PRO A 435 -11.17 31.88 -18.36
CA PRO A 435 -10.26 32.14 -19.46
C PRO A 435 -9.97 33.63 -19.55
N THR A 436 -8.69 33.95 -19.77
CA THR A 436 -8.26 35.31 -20.00
C THR A 436 -8.25 35.56 -21.50
N ASN A 437 -9.02 36.56 -21.96
CA ASN A 437 -8.97 36.97 -23.35
C ASN A 437 -7.78 37.93 -23.56
N PRO A 438 -6.74 37.54 -24.32
CA PRO A 438 -5.60 38.42 -24.57
C PRO A 438 -5.95 39.64 -25.44
N ASP A 439 -7.08 39.61 -26.15
CA ASP A 439 -7.54 40.72 -26.98
C ASP A 439 -8.42 41.73 -26.22
N GLU A 440 -8.75 41.46 -24.96
CA GLU A 440 -9.48 42.42 -24.13
C GLU A 440 -8.59 43.63 -23.76
N PRO A 441 -9.15 44.86 -23.79
CA PRO A 441 -8.37 46.06 -23.53
C PRO A 441 -7.80 46.04 -22.10
N PRO A 442 -6.54 46.47 -21.89
CA PRO A 442 -5.81 46.36 -20.62
C PRO A 442 -6.40 47.18 -19.46
N VAL A 443 -7.52 47.88 -19.67
CA VAL A 443 -8.16 48.77 -18.70
C VAL A 443 -8.99 47.99 -17.65
N ALA A 444 -9.38 46.75 -17.94
CA ALA A 444 -10.01 45.89 -16.95
C ALA A 444 -8.93 45.13 -16.15
N GLU A 445 -8.86 45.33 -14.83
CA GLU A 445 -8.01 44.52 -13.96
C GLU A 445 -8.39 43.04 -14.13
N GLN A 446 -7.52 42.28 -14.78
CA GLN A 446 -7.76 40.86 -14.96
C GLN A 446 -7.59 40.15 -13.61
N PRO A 447 -8.57 39.32 -13.21
CA PRO A 447 -8.54 38.66 -11.92
C PRO A 447 -7.34 37.72 -11.87
N LYS A 448 -6.46 37.93 -10.87
CA LYS A 448 -5.33 37.04 -10.65
C LYS A 448 -5.83 35.59 -10.52
N PRO A 449 -5.22 34.64 -11.25
CA PRO A 449 -5.62 33.25 -11.15
C PRO A 449 -5.41 32.73 -9.74
N LEU A 450 -6.44 32.09 -9.19
CA LEU A 450 -6.43 31.53 -7.84
C LEU A 450 -5.64 30.22 -7.77
N TYR A 451 -5.44 29.56 -8.91
CA TYR A 451 -4.69 28.30 -9.02
C TYR A 451 -3.18 28.54 -9.20
N PRO A 452 -2.34 27.56 -8.85
CA PRO A 452 -0.88 27.69 -8.93
C PRO A 452 -0.27 27.34 -10.30
N TYR A 453 -1.07 26.85 -11.24
CA TYR A 453 -0.61 26.35 -12.55
C TYR A 453 -0.25 27.49 -13.51
N ARG A 454 0.81 27.29 -14.27
CA ARG A 454 1.38 28.29 -15.20
C ARG A 454 1.38 27.82 -16.63
N THR A 455 1.91 26.63 -16.91
CA THR A 455 1.88 26.06 -18.27
C THR A 455 1.23 24.69 -18.30
N ILE A 456 0.71 24.29 -19.47
CA ILE A 456 0.11 22.98 -19.74
C ILE A 456 0.60 22.44 -21.08
N GLY A 457 1.31 21.30 -21.05
CA GLY A 457 1.88 20.67 -22.23
C GLY A 457 0.99 19.59 -22.83
N CYS A 458 0.38 18.75 -22.00
CA CYS A 458 -0.59 17.75 -22.46
C CYS A 458 -1.67 17.46 -21.43
N VAL A 459 -2.78 16.90 -21.91
CA VAL A 459 -3.85 16.32 -21.08
C VAL A 459 -4.13 14.90 -21.54
N PHE A 460 -4.44 14.01 -20.61
CA PHE A 460 -4.76 12.63 -20.94
C PHE A 460 -5.74 12.00 -19.96
N ASN A 461 -6.42 10.96 -20.41
CA ASN A 461 -7.16 10.03 -19.58
C ASN A 461 -7.01 8.61 -20.15
N HIS A 462 -7.86 7.68 -19.73
CA HIS A 462 -7.82 6.28 -20.17
C HIS A 462 -8.15 6.04 -21.66
N GLN A 463 -8.72 7.03 -22.36
CA GLN A 463 -9.14 6.94 -23.76
C GLN A 463 -8.36 7.89 -24.66
N MET A 464 -8.10 9.11 -24.19
CA MET A 464 -7.55 10.19 -25.01
C MET A 464 -6.19 10.66 -24.49
N PHE A 465 -5.34 11.07 -25.43
CA PHE A 465 -4.10 11.79 -25.17
C PHE A 465 -4.02 12.98 -26.12
N LEU A 466 -3.86 14.18 -25.56
CA LEU A 466 -3.90 15.44 -26.29
C LEU A 466 -2.66 16.28 -25.96
N GLY A 467 -1.87 16.62 -26.96
CA GLY A 467 -0.76 17.57 -26.83
C GLY A 467 -1.23 18.99 -27.13
N ASN A 468 -0.97 19.95 -26.23
CA ASN A 468 -1.27 21.34 -26.46
C ASN A 468 -0.40 21.87 -27.62
N CYS A 469 -1.01 22.20 -28.77
CA CYS A 469 -0.32 22.73 -29.95
C CYS A 469 -0.67 24.21 -30.23
N GLN A 470 -1.35 24.87 -29.28
CA GLN A 470 -1.61 26.32 -29.34
C GLN A 470 -0.30 27.12 -29.34
N PRO A 471 -0.28 28.38 -29.82
CA PRO A 471 0.93 29.22 -29.82
C PRO A 471 1.57 29.39 -28.44
N SER A 472 0.74 29.56 -27.39
CA SER A 472 1.13 29.64 -25.99
C SER A 472 0.74 28.37 -25.24
N ASP A 473 1.56 27.93 -24.29
CA ASP A 473 1.22 26.87 -23.34
C ASP A 473 0.77 27.41 -21.98
N ALA A 474 0.61 28.74 -21.83
CA ALA A 474 0.16 29.35 -20.59
C ALA A 474 -1.30 28.96 -20.27
N VAL A 475 -1.54 28.47 -19.06
CA VAL A 475 -2.86 28.00 -18.60
C VAL A 475 -3.91 29.11 -18.64
N GLU A 476 -3.50 30.35 -18.37
CA GLU A 476 -4.38 31.52 -18.28
C GLU A 476 -5.05 31.87 -19.61
N THR A 477 -4.32 31.71 -20.72
CA THR A 477 -4.78 32.00 -22.09
C THR A 477 -5.11 30.74 -22.88
N CYS A 478 -5.05 29.56 -22.24
CA CYS A 478 -5.26 28.28 -22.90
C CYS A 478 -6.74 28.10 -23.26
N VAL A 479 -7.04 27.77 -24.52
CA VAL A 479 -8.39 27.42 -24.95
C VAL A 479 -8.61 25.92 -24.77
N PHE A 480 -9.52 25.55 -23.87
CA PHE A 480 -9.81 24.17 -23.48
C PHE A 480 -10.90 23.49 -24.33
N ASP A 481 -11.02 23.89 -25.60
CA ASP A 481 -11.83 23.15 -26.57
C ASP A 481 -11.04 21.93 -27.06
N LEU A 482 -11.14 20.83 -26.32
CA LEU A 482 -10.35 19.61 -26.54
C LEU A 482 -10.66 18.89 -27.87
N ASN A 483 -11.77 19.24 -28.53
CA ASN A 483 -12.17 18.69 -29.82
C ASN A 483 -11.55 19.46 -31.00
N ASP A 484 -10.99 20.64 -30.77
CA ASP A 484 -10.34 21.44 -31.80
C ASP A 484 -8.89 20.96 -32.02
N GLU A 485 -8.69 20.14 -33.05
CA GLU A 485 -7.38 19.59 -33.40
C GLU A 485 -6.34 20.65 -33.79
N SER A 486 -6.76 21.87 -34.12
CA SER A 486 -5.83 22.99 -34.35
C SER A 486 -5.19 23.51 -33.05
N LYS A 487 -5.81 23.21 -31.90
CA LYS A 487 -5.37 23.60 -30.55
C LYS A 487 -4.82 22.42 -29.75
N TRP A 488 -5.36 21.23 -29.96
CA TRP A 488 -4.98 20.01 -29.26
C TRP A 488 -4.70 18.88 -30.25
N LYS A 489 -3.43 18.52 -30.45
CA LYS A 489 -3.07 17.39 -31.32
C LYS A 489 -3.47 16.08 -30.61
N PRO A 490 -4.37 15.25 -31.17
CA PRO A 490 -4.76 13.98 -30.56
C PRO A 490 -3.83 12.85 -30.97
N MET A 491 -3.69 11.85 -30.09
CA MET A 491 -3.32 10.50 -30.51
C MET A 491 -4.57 9.71 -30.92
N SER A 492 -4.39 8.70 -31.77
CA SER A 492 -5.46 7.77 -32.16
C SER A 492 -5.97 7.03 -30.93
N GLU A 493 -7.28 7.07 -30.74
CA GLU A 493 -7.95 6.36 -29.66
C GLU A 493 -7.78 4.84 -29.82
N GLU A 494 -7.79 4.32 -31.05
CA GLU A 494 -7.53 2.91 -31.35
C GLU A 494 -6.11 2.51 -30.95
N ALA A 495 -5.11 3.37 -31.23
CA ALA A 495 -3.74 3.13 -30.83
C ALA A 495 -3.62 3.06 -29.29
N ILE A 496 -4.26 3.99 -28.56
CA ILE A 496 -4.30 3.97 -27.09
C ILE A 496 -5.01 2.70 -26.59
N LYS A 497 -6.21 2.41 -27.10
CA LYS A 497 -7.00 1.21 -26.73
C LYS A 497 -6.22 -0.09 -26.98
N SER A 498 -5.36 -0.13 -27.99
CA SER A 498 -4.57 -1.33 -28.32
C SER A 498 -3.60 -1.76 -27.22
N VAL A 499 -3.20 -0.83 -26.33
CA VAL A 499 -2.25 -1.07 -25.22
C VAL A 499 -2.79 -0.71 -23.83
N CYS A 500 -3.81 0.15 -23.71
CA CYS A 500 -4.32 0.62 -22.42
C CYS A 500 -5.70 0.05 -22.03
N ALA A 501 -6.45 -0.53 -22.98
CA ALA A 501 -7.76 -1.10 -22.66
C ALA A 501 -7.62 -2.33 -21.74
N PRO A 502 -8.61 -2.61 -20.85
CA PRO A 502 -8.63 -3.86 -20.08
C PRO A 502 -8.46 -5.09 -20.99
N GLY A 503 -7.53 -5.99 -20.64
CA GLY A 503 -7.22 -7.18 -21.44
C GLY A 503 -6.50 -6.91 -22.77
N ALA A 504 -6.10 -5.66 -23.07
CA ALA A 504 -5.40 -5.33 -24.31
C ALA A 504 -4.02 -6.01 -24.38
N THR A 505 -3.30 -6.00 -23.26
CA THR A 505 -2.03 -6.70 -23.07
C THR A 505 -2.05 -7.45 -21.74
N THR A 506 -1.27 -8.53 -21.65
CA THR A 506 -1.12 -9.28 -20.39
C THR A 506 -0.17 -8.59 -19.40
N SER A 507 0.59 -7.59 -19.88
CA SER A 507 1.52 -6.78 -19.10
C SER A 507 0.84 -5.63 -18.34
N LEU A 508 -0.41 -5.28 -18.68
CA LEU A 508 -1.11 -4.13 -18.12
C LEU A 508 -1.53 -4.41 -16.66
N PRO A 509 -1.11 -3.58 -15.69
CA PRO A 509 -1.51 -3.76 -14.30
C PRO A 509 -3.04 -3.64 -14.14
N PRO A 510 -3.70 -4.61 -13.48
CA PRO A 510 -5.12 -4.52 -13.22
C PRO A 510 -5.41 -3.42 -12.19
N PHE A 511 -6.61 -2.82 -12.25
CA PHE A 511 -7.03 -1.75 -11.33
C PHE A 511 -7.73 -2.32 -10.09
N PRO A 512 -7.14 -2.22 -8.90
CA PRO A 512 -7.76 -2.73 -7.68
C PRO A 512 -9.01 -1.94 -7.27
N PRO A 513 -10.01 -2.61 -6.68
CA PRO A 513 -11.05 -1.93 -5.94
C PRO A 513 -10.48 -1.30 -4.67
N LEU A 514 -11.14 -0.22 -4.22
CA LEU A 514 -10.83 0.39 -2.93
C LEU A 514 -11.33 -0.49 -1.77
N CYS A 515 -10.55 -0.56 -0.71
CA CYS A 515 -10.89 -1.23 0.54
C CYS A 515 -11.42 -0.21 1.56
N ALA A 516 -12.37 -0.64 2.39
CA ALA A 516 -12.81 0.15 3.55
C ALA A 516 -11.66 0.29 4.56
N SER A 517 -11.70 1.37 5.35
CA SER A 517 -10.78 1.55 6.47
C SER A 517 -10.93 0.43 7.48
N THR A 518 -9.81 -0.11 7.95
CA THR A 518 -9.76 -1.02 9.11
C THR A 518 -9.52 -0.26 10.43
N ILE A 519 -9.37 1.06 10.37
CA ILE A 519 -9.12 1.92 11.53
C ILE A 519 -10.45 2.27 12.21
N ASP A 520 -10.54 2.02 13.51
CA ASP A 520 -11.57 2.62 14.36
C ASP A 520 -11.16 4.07 14.69
N ALA A 521 -11.90 5.01 14.11
CA ALA A 521 -11.66 6.44 14.27
C ALA A 521 -11.71 6.89 15.74
N SER A 522 -12.65 6.35 16.53
CA SER A 522 -12.88 6.78 17.91
C SER A 522 -11.77 6.29 18.84
N VAL A 523 -11.42 5.02 18.74
CA VAL A 523 -10.34 4.41 19.53
C VAL A 523 -9.01 5.07 19.19
N THR A 524 -8.73 5.25 17.90
CA THR A 524 -7.48 5.87 17.45
C THR A 524 -7.39 7.34 17.89
N SER A 525 -8.50 8.08 17.87
CA SER A 525 -8.54 9.46 18.38
C SER A 525 -8.18 9.52 19.86
N ASN A 526 -8.78 8.66 20.68
CA ASN A 526 -8.53 8.63 22.12
C ASN A 526 -7.09 8.24 22.45
N GLU A 527 -6.53 7.26 21.72
CA GLU A 527 -5.16 6.81 21.92
C GLU A 527 -4.14 7.93 21.61
N ILE A 528 -4.29 8.61 20.47
CA ILE A 528 -3.41 9.74 20.11
C ILE A 528 -3.59 10.89 21.11
N GLU A 529 -4.82 11.19 21.54
CA GLU A 529 -5.09 12.23 22.54
C GLU A 529 -4.36 11.93 23.86
N MET A 530 -4.43 10.69 24.35
CA MET A 530 -3.77 10.27 25.58
C MET A 530 -2.24 10.36 25.47
N GLN A 531 -1.67 9.92 24.35
CA GLN A 531 -0.23 10.03 24.09
C GLN A 531 0.24 11.50 24.05
N LEU A 532 -0.53 12.39 23.41
CA LEU A 532 -0.20 13.82 23.38
C LEU A 532 -0.29 14.47 24.76
N ARG A 533 -1.27 14.07 25.60
CA ARG A 533 -1.37 14.56 26.99
C ARG A 533 -0.13 14.21 27.80
N LEU A 534 0.38 12.97 27.66
CA LEU A 534 1.60 12.54 28.34
C LEU A 534 2.81 13.36 27.86
N LEU A 535 3.00 13.48 26.54
CA LEU A 535 4.11 14.23 25.95
C LEU A 535 4.13 15.70 26.37
N VAL A 536 2.96 16.37 26.38
CA VAL A 536 2.83 17.75 26.85
C VAL A 536 3.15 17.85 28.35
N SER A 537 2.66 16.90 29.16
CA SER A 537 2.88 16.92 30.61
C SER A 537 4.36 16.75 30.97
N GLU A 538 5.07 15.85 30.27
CA GLU A 538 6.51 15.65 30.40
C GLU A 538 7.29 16.90 29.97
N HIS A 539 6.99 17.43 28.77
CA HIS A 539 7.67 18.63 28.27
C HIS A 539 7.50 19.83 29.19
N ARG A 540 6.29 20.04 29.74
CA ARG A 540 6.03 21.11 30.70
C ARG A 540 6.76 20.90 32.02
N LYS A 541 6.84 19.66 32.50
CA LYS A 541 7.60 19.31 33.71
C LYS A 541 9.08 19.66 33.54
N ASP A 542 9.67 19.40 32.38
CA ASP A 542 11.07 19.75 32.08
C ASP A 542 11.31 21.27 32.08
N LEU A 543 10.29 22.06 31.73
CA LEU A 543 10.30 23.52 31.82
C LEU A 543 9.96 24.07 33.21
N GLY A 544 9.72 23.21 34.20
CA GLY A 544 9.30 23.60 35.55
C GLY A 544 7.86 24.14 35.62
N LEU A 545 7.03 23.83 34.63
CA LEU A 545 5.63 24.26 34.56
C LEU A 545 4.69 23.19 35.12
N THR A 546 3.64 23.61 35.82
CA THR A 546 2.56 22.71 36.25
C THR A 546 1.60 22.43 35.10
N THR A 547 1.06 21.21 35.04
CA THR A 547 0.10 20.80 33.99
C THR A 547 -1.21 20.42 34.64
N VAL A 548 -2.29 21.11 34.29
CA VAL A 548 -3.65 20.73 34.68
C VAL A 548 -4.51 20.64 33.44
N TRP A 549 -4.99 19.44 33.15
CA TRP A 549 -5.90 19.16 32.03
C TRP A 549 -7.33 19.53 32.39
N GLU A 550 -8.07 20.04 31.42
CA GLU A 550 -9.51 20.31 31.53
C GLU A 550 -10.27 19.53 30.45
N ASP A 551 -10.92 18.45 30.88
CA ASP A 551 -11.63 17.53 29.98
C ASP A 551 -12.84 18.19 29.31
N GLN A 552 -13.57 19.05 30.03
CA GLN A 552 -14.70 19.79 29.47
C GLN A 552 -14.23 20.71 28.34
N LEU A 553 -13.14 21.46 28.55
CA LEU A 553 -12.59 22.33 27.51
C LEU A 553 -12.13 21.51 26.31
N SER A 554 -11.48 20.36 26.54
CA SER A 554 -11.08 19.43 25.47
C SER A 554 -12.28 18.92 24.68
N TYR A 555 -13.38 18.58 25.35
CA TYR A 555 -14.63 18.17 24.71
C TYR A 555 -15.21 19.28 23.83
N LEU A 556 -15.20 20.54 24.31
CA LEU A 556 -15.69 21.72 23.59
C LEU A 556 -14.91 22.02 22.29
N LEU A 557 -13.70 21.48 22.10
CA LEU A 557 -12.96 21.61 20.84
C LEU A 557 -13.48 20.68 19.74
N SER A 558 -14.30 19.68 20.07
CA SER A 558 -14.77 18.67 19.11
C SER A 558 -15.56 19.25 17.91
N PRO A 559 -16.49 20.20 18.10
CA PRO A 559 -17.23 20.80 16.98
C PRO A 559 -16.33 21.58 16.02
N ALA A 560 -15.29 22.26 16.52
CA ALA A 560 -14.34 22.98 15.68
C ALA A 560 -13.58 22.02 14.75
N LEU A 561 -13.04 20.91 15.31
CA LEU A 561 -12.34 19.91 14.51
C LEU A 561 -13.25 19.22 13.48
N ALA A 562 -14.50 18.96 13.84
CA ALA A 562 -15.50 18.44 12.90
C ALA A 562 -15.79 19.42 11.76
N SER A 563 -15.92 20.72 12.09
CA SER A 563 -16.18 21.79 11.12
C SER A 563 -15.02 21.95 10.14
N TYR A 564 -13.77 21.86 10.61
CA TYR A 564 -12.60 21.94 9.72
C TYR A 564 -12.54 20.78 8.72
N GLU A 565 -12.82 19.54 9.14
CA GLU A 565 -12.86 18.43 8.19
C GLU A 565 -14.05 18.52 7.22
N PHE A 566 -15.20 18.97 7.73
CA PHE A 566 -16.38 19.20 6.90
C PHE A 566 -16.10 20.24 5.81
N GLU A 567 -15.45 21.34 6.16
CA GLU A 567 -15.04 22.37 5.20
C GLU A 567 -14.05 21.82 4.17
N ARG A 568 -13.08 20.99 4.58
CA ARG A 568 -12.15 20.34 3.65
C ARG A 568 -12.85 19.40 2.65
N THR A 569 -13.96 18.79 3.05
CA THR A 569 -14.71 17.83 2.24
C THR A 569 -15.75 18.50 1.34
N THR A 570 -16.32 19.62 1.76
CA THR A 570 -17.46 20.28 1.08
C THR A 570 -17.10 21.63 0.46
N SER A 571 -16.02 22.26 0.92
CA SER A 571 -15.70 23.69 0.69
C SER A 571 -16.72 24.66 1.28
N ILE A 572 -17.54 24.23 2.25
CA ILE A 572 -18.52 25.05 2.96
C ILE A 572 -18.08 25.17 4.42
N SER A 573 -17.88 26.38 4.90
CA SER A 573 -17.61 26.63 6.32
C SER A 573 -18.93 26.70 7.08
N ALA A 574 -19.11 25.81 8.05
CA ALA A 574 -20.32 25.70 8.88
C ALA A 574 -19.95 25.21 10.29
N GLY A 575 -20.68 25.65 11.33
CA GLY A 575 -20.54 25.16 12.71
C GLY A 575 -19.58 25.92 13.64
N ASN A 576 -19.00 27.03 13.17
CA ASN A 576 -18.06 27.82 13.98
C ASN A 576 -18.76 28.70 15.05
N GLU A 577 -20.03 29.06 14.86
CA GLU A 577 -20.75 29.97 15.76
C GLU A 577 -21.05 29.30 17.11
N GLU A 578 -21.55 28.07 17.08
CA GLU A 578 -21.86 27.29 18.28
C GLU A 578 -20.59 26.98 19.09
N PHE A 579 -19.47 26.72 18.39
CA PHE A 579 -18.17 26.57 19.03
C PHE A 579 -17.74 27.85 19.76
N GLN A 580 -17.81 29.02 19.09
CA GLN A 580 -17.44 30.29 19.71
C GLN A 580 -18.30 30.62 20.93
N ASP A 581 -19.61 30.39 20.83
CA ASP A 581 -20.55 30.62 21.94
C ASP A 581 -20.26 29.69 23.14
N ALA A 582 -19.99 28.40 22.88
CA ALA A 582 -19.64 27.46 23.94
C ALA A 582 -18.32 27.81 24.63
N ILE A 583 -17.30 28.25 23.89
CA ILE A 583 -16.02 28.68 24.46
C ILE A 583 -16.20 29.97 25.28
N ARG A 584 -16.96 30.96 24.79
CA ARG A 584 -17.25 32.19 25.54
C ARG A 584 -17.92 31.91 26.89
N ARG A 585 -18.78 30.88 26.97
CA ARG A 585 -19.39 30.46 28.25
C ARG A 585 -18.44 29.67 29.16
N ALA A 586 -17.48 28.95 28.59
CA ALA A 586 -16.56 28.09 29.34
C ALA A 586 -15.31 28.81 29.88
N VAL A 587 -15.01 29.99 29.35
CA VAL A 587 -13.89 30.83 29.75
C VAL A 587 -14.39 31.89 30.74
N PRO A 588 -13.95 31.86 32.01
CA PRO A 588 -14.40 32.84 33.00
C PRO A 588 -13.98 34.27 32.66
N ASP A 589 -14.70 35.24 33.22
CA ASP A 589 -14.34 36.66 33.09
C ASP A 589 -12.93 36.93 33.60
N GLY A 590 -12.13 37.65 32.81
CA GLY A 590 -10.73 37.93 33.11
C GLY A 590 -9.75 36.83 32.68
N HIS A 591 -10.23 35.71 32.13
CA HIS A 591 -9.38 34.69 31.49
C HIS A 591 -9.23 34.94 29.99
N THR A 592 -8.10 34.51 29.44
CA THR A 592 -7.82 34.47 28.01
C THR A 592 -7.91 33.02 27.54
N PHE A 593 -8.52 32.80 26.37
CA PHE A 593 -8.49 31.52 25.66
C PHE A 593 -7.60 31.62 24.43
N LYS A 594 -6.78 30.60 24.21
CA LYS A 594 -6.01 30.39 22.98
C LYS A 594 -6.23 28.97 22.50
N GLY A 595 -6.43 28.80 21.20
CA GLY A 595 -6.61 27.49 20.58
C GLY A 595 -6.04 27.49 19.17
N PHE A 596 -5.32 26.41 18.82
CA PHE A 596 -4.70 26.28 17.51
C PHE A 596 -4.96 24.88 16.93
N PRO A 597 -5.71 24.78 15.82
CA PRO A 597 -5.92 23.51 15.11
C PRO A 597 -4.76 23.21 14.15
N ILE A 598 -4.38 21.94 14.06
CA ILE A 598 -3.41 21.43 13.11
C ILE A 598 -3.87 20.07 12.57
N HIS A 599 -3.53 19.78 11.32
CA HIS A 599 -3.94 18.58 10.62
C HIS A 599 -2.72 17.77 10.15
N PHE A 600 -2.77 16.46 10.33
CA PHE A 600 -1.78 15.50 9.87
C PHE A 600 -2.43 14.37 9.06
N VAL A 601 -1.66 13.78 8.14
CA VAL A 601 -2.05 12.59 7.35
C VAL A 601 -1.46 11.29 7.92
N TYR A 602 -1.00 11.34 9.17
CA TYR A 602 -0.36 10.22 9.85
C TYR A 602 -0.79 10.18 11.32
N ARG A 603 -0.59 9.02 11.97
CA ARG A 603 -1.10 8.74 13.32
C ARG A 603 -0.02 8.77 14.42
N ASN A 604 1.24 9.06 14.07
CA ASN A 604 2.34 9.09 15.03
C ASN A 604 2.28 10.33 15.94
N ALA A 605 1.85 10.14 17.20
CA ALA A 605 1.67 11.22 18.17
C ALA A 605 2.98 11.95 18.53
N ARG A 606 4.10 11.23 18.64
CA ARG A 606 5.42 11.83 18.94
C ARG A 606 5.88 12.75 17.81
N ARG A 607 5.74 12.29 16.55
CA ARG A 607 6.04 13.10 15.36
C ARG A 607 5.12 14.32 15.25
N ALA A 608 3.83 14.14 15.54
CA ALA A 608 2.86 15.23 15.58
C ALA A 608 3.25 16.27 16.64
N PHE A 609 3.57 15.83 17.86
CA PHE A 609 4.00 16.69 18.96
C PHE A 609 5.26 17.49 18.64
N ALA A 610 6.30 16.84 18.13
CA ALA A 610 7.53 17.52 17.70
C ALA A 610 7.28 18.54 16.58
N THR A 611 6.31 18.28 15.70
CA THR A 611 5.90 19.25 14.66
C THR A 611 5.13 20.41 15.27
N CYS A 612 4.27 20.16 16.26
CA CYS A 612 3.54 21.20 16.98
C CYS A 612 4.49 22.15 17.71
N LEU A 613 5.53 21.65 18.39
CA LEU A 613 6.51 22.50 19.08
C LEU A 613 7.31 23.41 18.14
N ARG A 614 7.38 23.11 16.84
CA ARG A 614 8.01 24.01 15.84
C ARG A 614 7.09 25.11 15.35
N SER A 615 5.78 25.04 15.65
CA SER A 615 4.83 26.10 15.35
C SER A 615 4.79 27.09 16.53
N PRO A 616 5.10 28.38 16.31
CA PRO A 616 5.10 29.37 17.38
C PRO A 616 3.76 29.44 18.14
N PHE A 617 2.64 29.28 17.43
CA PHE A 617 1.30 29.30 18.03
C PHE A 617 1.04 28.10 18.95
N CYS A 618 1.46 26.90 18.54
CA CYS A 618 1.33 25.71 19.37
C CYS A 618 2.29 25.76 20.56
N GLU A 619 3.53 26.16 20.34
CA GLU A 619 4.53 26.32 21.40
C GLU A 619 4.03 27.31 22.46
N GLU A 620 3.49 28.47 22.06
CA GLU A 620 2.92 29.46 22.97
C GLU A 620 1.78 28.88 23.84
N ILE A 621 0.90 28.05 23.26
CA ILE A 621 -0.18 27.39 23.99
C ILE A 621 0.37 26.32 24.95
N ILE A 622 1.25 25.45 24.46
CA ILE A 622 1.82 24.33 25.23
C ILE A 622 2.70 24.84 26.37
N CYS A 623 3.48 25.91 26.14
CA CYS A 623 4.38 26.53 27.11
C CYS A 623 3.72 27.69 27.89
N CYS A 624 2.40 27.84 27.78
CA CYS A 624 1.65 28.93 28.40
C CYS A 624 1.93 29.02 29.92
N ARG A 625 2.21 30.26 30.35
CA ARG A 625 2.41 30.69 31.73
C ARG A 625 1.32 31.68 32.11
N GLY A 626 0.87 31.63 33.36
CA GLY A 626 -0.16 32.51 33.88
C GLY A 626 -0.69 31.98 35.20
N ASP A 627 -1.68 32.67 35.76
CA ASP A 627 -2.43 32.15 36.90
C ASP A 627 -3.58 31.26 36.38
N GLN A 628 -3.93 30.23 37.14
CA GLN A 628 -5.01 29.29 36.82
C GLN A 628 -4.95 28.70 35.39
N VAL A 629 -3.75 28.39 34.89
CA VAL A 629 -3.59 27.77 33.56
C VAL A 629 -4.28 26.41 33.53
N ARG A 630 -5.19 26.24 32.57
CA ARG A 630 -5.84 24.97 32.21
C ARG A 630 -5.53 24.65 30.75
N LEU A 631 -5.07 23.44 30.52
CA LEU A 631 -4.72 22.94 29.19
C LEU A 631 -5.80 22.00 28.68
N ALA A 632 -6.01 22.03 27.37
CA ALA A 632 -6.90 21.13 26.67
C ALA A 632 -6.23 20.65 25.39
N VAL A 633 -6.46 19.40 25.04
CA VAL A 633 -6.10 18.85 23.74
C VAL A 633 -7.24 17.97 23.28
N ARG A 634 -7.64 18.13 22.03
CA ARG A 634 -8.62 17.26 21.40
C ARG A 634 -8.05 16.70 20.12
N VAL A 635 -8.28 15.40 19.91
CA VAL A 635 -7.90 14.72 18.68
C VAL A 635 -9.14 14.15 18.01
N ARG A 636 -9.23 14.31 16.69
CA ARG A 636 -10.28 13.72 15.86
C ARG A 636 -9.65 13.09 14.62
N VAL A 637 -9.75 11.78 14.53
CA VAL A 637 -9.37 10.98 13.37
C VAL A 637 -10.59 10.81 12.48
N PHE A 638 -10.46 11.13 11.19
CA PHE A 638 -11.45 10.84 10.16
C PHE A 638 -10.85 9.83 9.21
N THR A 639 -11.57 8.73 8.98
CA THR A 639 -11.08 7.60 8.19
C THR A 639 -11.63 7.66 6.77
N TYR A 640 -10.78 7.26 5.84
CA TYR A 640 -11.05 7.20 4.41
C TYR A 640 -10.71 5.79 3.90
N PRO A 641 -11.02 5.46 2.63
CA PRO A 641 -10.59 4.19 2.04
C PRO A 641 -9.09 3.92 2.22
N GLU A 642 -8.69 2.66 2.08
CA GLU A 642 -7.29 2.21 2.24
C GLU A 642 -6.67 2.52 3.62
N SER A 643 -7.50 2.73 4.64
CA SER A 643 -7.05 3.17 5.98
C SER A 643 -6.24 4.47 5.94
N ALA A 644 -6.44 5.30 4.91
CA ALA A 644 -5.99 6.70 4.92
C ALA A 644 -6.79 7.48 5.96
N CYS A 645 -6.19 8.53 6.52
CA CYS A 645 -6.87 9.30 7.57
C CYS A 645 -6.45 10.78 7.62
N ALA A 646 -7.41 11.61 8.01
CA ALA A 646 -7.15 12.98 8.45
C ALA A 646 -7.13 12.99 9.99
N VAL A 647 -6.00 13.36 10.58
CA VAL A 647 -5.82 13.48 12.03
C VAL A 647 -5.80 14.96 12.38
N TRP A 648 -6.91 15.45 12.92
CA TRP A 648 -7.02 16.80 13.46
C TRP A 648 -6.65 16.82 14.93
N ILE A 649 -5.79 17.76 15.31
CA ILE A 649 -5.37 18.02 16.69
C ILE A 649 -5.64 19.49 16.97
N MET A 650 -6.23 19.80 18.12
CA MET A 650 -6.32 21.17 18.60
C MET A 650 -5.78 21.24 20.01
N PHE A 651 -4.67 21.98 20.17
CA PHE A 651 -4.20 22.38 21.49
C PHE A 651 -4.90 23.68 21.88
N ALA A 652 -5.29 23.77 23.14
CA ALA A 652 -5.86 24.99 23.70
C ALA A 652 -5.41 25.20 25.15
N CYS A 653 -5.44 26.45 25.58
CA CYS A 653 -5.29 26.81 26.98
C CYS A 653 -6.29 27.91 27.34
N LYS A 654 -6.71 27.91 28.60
CA LYS A 654 -7.28 29.10 29.25
C LYS A 654 -6.47 29.46 30.48
N TYR A 655 -6.26 30.75 30.69
CA TYR A 655 -5.44 31.24 31.80
C TYR A 655 -5.87 32.64 32.19
N ARG A 656 -5.64 33.01 33.44
CA ARG A 656 -5.78 34.39 33.90
C ARG A 656 -4.46 35.11 33.64
N SER A 657 -4.53 36.22 32.91
CA SER A 657 -3.35 37.03 32.64
C SER A 657 -2.84 37.65 33.94
N VAL A 658 -1.53 37.49 34.19
CA VAL A 658 -0.83 38.15 35.29
C VAL A 658 -0.02 39.27 34.64
N LEU A 659 -0.67 40.42 34.45
CA LEU A 659 0.00 41.68 34.10
C LEU A 659 0.21 42.48 35.37
#